data_AF-W4M0R0-F1
#
_entry.id   AF-W4M0R0-F1
#
_cell.length_a   1.000
_cell.length_b   1.000
_cell.length_c   1.000
_cell.angle_alpha   90.00
_cell.angle_beta   90.00
_cell.angle_gamma   90.00
#
_symmetry.space_group_name_H-M   'P 1'
#
loop_
_entity.id
_entity.type
_entity.pdbx_description
1 polymer ?
#
loop_
_entity_poly.entity_id
_entity_poly.type
_entity_poly.pdbx_seq_one_letter_code
_entity_poly.pdbx_strand_id
1 'polypeptide(L)'
;MGKDLFNEFPELTEKADEILGYSIRELCLQDPDNLLGQTQFTQPVIYVVNGLKYLSKIKSEPEPDYVMGHSVGEYSALYVARVLDFETGLRLVKKRGELMSQAHGGGMAAVLGLNEANVRAILENSQIRDLTIANLNSPHQLVISGPKAAIEQIEPEFLEGGASHYNVLNVSGAFHTRFMADAQELFREFARDLRFGEMNIPVISNVTARPYQQHQLKELLFDQITSPVKWSESIRYLLAKGTEVNDFIEVGGSGVSVVKALATRTANEAGPLDPAIIEAEEKALAKEVRQRESTMDEAWEQKTSLPGATPFFVAETLGSQDFKKEFNLKYAYLAGGMSHGIASREMVSRMARARCLAFYGTMGSSLARIEEDIRYLQQTLDPDSYGMNFSASLDQSEHNEQMMDLFIRYGITLIEAASFIQMTPALVHYRAIGLTRNAVGDVQAANRIIAKVSRPEIASLFLAPAPQRIIHGLLTSQQITRQQAELLKEVPMADALTVAADSGWRTENRMPYAVVPAILRLRDEMRQSFGYGKKVHVGASGGIGTAEAAAASFILGADYILTGSINQCTVEAGTSETVKDMLQDVNVQDTDYAPAGDAFELGTRVQVLKRGVFFPARAKKLYDLYRHHGSLDEIDEKTATQIQKLYFKRSFREVFQEFRERYPAEVIEKAEQAPKLKMALVFRWYFTYATSLALEGSCESNVDYQVHTGPALGAFNQWVKGTELENWRNRHVDQIAEKVMTGAADILNLRFGSMAQSN
;
A
#
# COMPACT_ATOMS: atom_id res chain seq x y z
N MET A 1 7.59 37.73 15.85
CA MET A 1 7.72 36.77 14.72
C MET A 1 6.36 36.24 14.29
N GLY A 2 6.18 35.78 13.04
CA GLY A 2 4.95 35.08 12.61
C GLY A 2 3.66 35.92 12.45
N LYS A 3 3.75 37.26 12.40
CA LYS A 3 2.58 38.18 12.44
C LYS A 3 1.45 37.82 11.47
N ASP A 4 1.77 37.60 10.21
CA ASP A 4 0.75 37.33 9.18
C ASP A 4 0.24 35.88 9.24
N LEU A 5 1.04 34.95 9.79
CA LEU A 5 0.71 33.53 9.86
C LEU A 5 -0.42 33.25 10.85
N PHE A 6 -0.47 33.95 11.98
CA PHE A 6 -1.52 33.72 12.98
C PHE A 6 -2.92 34.08 12.46
N ASN A 7 -3.00 35.07 11.55
CA ASN A 7 -4.26 35.42 10.90
C ASN A 7 -4.57 34.47 9.73
N GLU A 8 -3.56 33.93 9.04
CA GLU A 8 -3.73 32.96 7.95
C GLU A 8 -4.21 31.60 8.47
N PHE A 9 -3.76 31.18 9.66
CA PHE A 9 -4.06 29.89 10.27
C PHE A 9 -4.70 30.04 11.66
N PRO A 10 -5.93 30.59 11.77
CA PRO A 10 -6.56 30.86 13.05
C PRO A 10 -6.83 29.59 13.87
N GLU A 11 -7.27 28.51 13.23
CA GLU A 11 -7.58 27.24 13.92
C GLU A 11 -6.34 26.59 14.54
N LEU A 12 -5.21 26.56 13.82
CA LEU A 12 -3.95 26.02 14.35
C LEU A 12 -3.35 26.94 15.42
N THR A 13 -3.59 28.25 15.32
CA THR A 13 -3.19 29.22 16.34
C THR A 13 -3.98 28.99 17.64
N GLU A 14 -5.30 28.80 17.55
CA GLU A 14 -6.16 28.50 18.70
C GLU A 14 -5.77 27.17 19.36
N LYS A 15 -5.56 26.11 18.57
CA LYS A 15 -5.05 24.83 19.09
C LYS A 15 -3.70 24.98 19.77
N ALA A 16 -2.81 25.81 19.23
CA ALA A 16 -1.53 26.08 19.87
C ALA A 16 -1.74 26.76 21.24
N ASP A 17 -2.63 27.75 21.32
CA ASP A 17 -2.97 28.44 22.56
C ASP A 17 -3.54 27.46 23.61
N GLU A 18 -4.43 26.55 23.20
CA GLU A 18 -4.98 25.51 24.08
C GLU A 18 -3.89 24.57 24.63
N ILE A 19 -3.00 24.10 23.75
CA ILE A 19 -1.92 23.17 24.15
C ILE A 19 -0.90 23.88 25.04
N LEU A 20 -0.58 25.13 24.75
CA LEU A 20 0.45 25.89 25.46
C LEU A 20 -0.07 26.45 26.79
N GLY A 21 -1.33 26.85 26.85
CA GLY A 21 -1.96 27.52 27.99
C GLY A 21 -1.73 29.03 28.03
N TYR A 22 -1.25 29.62 26.94
CA TYR A 22 -1.03 31.06 26.76
C TYR A 22 -1.14 31.42 25.28
N SER A 23 -1.38 32.69 24.95
CA SER A 23 -1.50 33.09 23.55
C SER A 23 -0.15 33.15 22.84
N ILE A 24 0.05 32.28 21.85
CA ILE A 24 1.26 32.25 21.02
C ILE A 24 1.41 33.55 20.23
N ARG A 25 0.29 34.13 19.81
CA ARG A 25 0.24 35.39 19.06
C ARG A 25 0.70 36.56 19.93
N GLU A 26 0.19 36.67 21.15
CA GLU A 26 0.58 37.74 22.08
C GLU A 26 2.06 37.64 22.45
N LEU A 27 2.53 36.44 22.82
CA LEU A 27 3.94 36.18 23.12
C LEU A 27 4.85 36.55 21.94
N CYS A 28 4.46 36.23 20.70
CA CYS A 28 5.28 36.48 19.52
C CYS A 28 5.29 37.93 19.02
N LEU A 29 4.26 38.73 19.35
CA LEU A 29 4.06 40.08 18.80
C LEU A 29 4.27 41.19 19.83
N GLN A 30 4.01 40.91 21.10
CA GLN A 30 4.04 41.90 22.18
C GLN A 30 5.07 41.53 23.25
N ASP A 31 5.19 40.23 23.56
CA ASP A 31 6.07 39.69 24.61
C ASP A 31 6.05 40.53 25.90
N PRO A 32 4.87 40.82 26.48
CA PRO A 32 4.70 41.84 27.51
C PRO A 32 5.53 41.56 28.78
N ASP A 33 5.77 40.28 29.07
CA ASP A 33 6.51 39.80 30.24
C ASP A 33 7.97 39.39 29.91
N ASN A 34 8.44 39.68 28.69
CA ASN A 34 9.80 39.34 28.21
C ASN A 34 10.15 37.84 28.38
N LEU A 35 9.20 36.98 28.03
CA LEU A 35 9.28 35.53 28.17
C LEU A 35 9.85 34.85 26.93
N LEU A 36 9.79 35.47 25.76
CA LEU A 36 10.15 34.85 24.48
C LEU A 36 11.59 34.33 24.45
N GLY A 37 12.50 34.95 25.20
CA GLY A 37 13.90 34.54 25.32
C GLY A 37 14.16 33.33 26.22
N GLN A 38 13.16 32.87 26.98
CA GLN A 38 13.29 31.72 27.87
C GLN A 38 13.00 30.42 27.12
N THR A 39 13.85 29.41 27.32
CA THR A 39 13.84 28.16 26.55
C THR A 39 12.49 27.45 26.49
N GLN A 40 11.72 27.45 27.58
CA GLN A 40 10.39 26.81 27.61
C GLN A 40 9.35 27.51 26.73
N PHE A 41 9.57 28.78 26.37
CA PHE A 41 8.70 29.56 25.49
C PHE A 41 9.27 29.66 24.07
N THR A 42 10.59 29.81 23.91
CA THR A 42 11.25 29.92 22.60
C THR A 42 11.05 28.66 21.75
N GLN A 43 11.20 27.47 22.35
CA GLN A 43 11.13 26.21 21.62
C GLN A 43 9.75 25.98 20.97
N PRO A 44 8.61 26.06 21.69
CA PRO A 44 7.30 25.94 21.07
C PRO A 44 7.02 27.02 20.03
N VAL A 45 7.48 28.25 20.27
CA VAL A 45 7.34 29.34 19.31
C VAL A 45 8.01 29.01 17.98
N ILE A 46 9.25 28.49 18.01
CA ILE A 46 9.96 28.08 16.80
C ILE A 46 9.17 27.00 16.07
N TYR A 47 8.68 25.98 16.79
CA TYR A 47 7.92 24.90 16.18
C TYR A 47 6.64 25.39 15.49
N VAL A 48 5.82 26.20 16.18
CA VAL A 48 4.56 26.74 15.65
C VAL A 48 4.84 27.62 14.44
N VAL A 49 5.74 28.60 14.56
CA VAL A 49 5.99 29.56 13.47
C VAL A 49 6.58 28.85 12.25
N ASN A 50 7.49 27.90 12.43
CA ASN A 50 8.05 27.13 11.32
C ASN A 50 6.99 26.25 10.64
N GLY A 51 6.15 25.56 11.44
CA GLY A 51 5.06 24.74 10.92
C GLY A 51 4.05 25.55 10.10
N LEU A 52 3.60 26.70 10.63
CA LEU A 52 2.68 27.59 9.91
C LEU A 52 3.34 28.19 8.66
N LYS A 53 4.62 28.55 8.73
CA LYS A 53 5.34 29.10 7.57
C LYS A 53 5.51 28.07 6.46
N TYR A 54 5.77 26.81 6.80
CA TYR A 54 5.77 25.70 5.85
C TYR A 54 4.40 25.54 5.18
N LEU A 55 3.32 25.49 5.96
CA LEU A 55 1.95 25.37 5.42
C LEU A 55 1.57 26.53 4.49
N SER A 56 2.06 27.74 4.77
CA SER A 56 1.88 28.91 3.90
C SER A 56 2.61 28.73 2.56
N LYS A 57 3.85 28.20 2.57
CA LYS A 57 4.70 28.01 1.38
C LYS A 57 4.30 26.82 0.50
N ILE A 58 3.93 25.68 1.10
CA ILE A 58 3.66 24.43 0.36
C ILE A 58 2.44 24.52 -0.58
N LYS A 59 1.60 25.55 -0.43
CA LYS A 59 0.51 25.85 -1.37
C LYS A 59 0.99 26.16 -2.79
N SER A 60 2.25 26.57 -2.95
CA SER A 60 2.83 27.03 -4.22
C SER A 60 4.17 26.38 -4.58
N GLU A 61 4.65 25.44 -3.78
CA GLU A 61 5.98 24.83 -3.92
C GLU A 61 5.86 23.30 -3.96
N PRO A 62 6.76 22.59 -4.66
CA PRO A 62 6.78 21.13 -4.67
C PRO A 62 7.13 20.54 -3.30
N GLU A 63 6.80 19.26 -3.10
CA GLU A 63 7.20 18.52 -1.89
C GLU A 63 8.74 18.36 -1.86
N PRO A 64 9.43 18.62 -0.73
CA PRO A 64 10.88 18.59 -0.67
C PRO A 64 11.42 17.15 -0.66
N ASP A 65 12.57 16.92 -1.30
CA ASP A 65 13.26 15.61 -1.28
C ASP A 65 13.84 15.26 0.09
N TYR A 66 14.22 16.27 0.86
CA TYR A 66 14.76 16.13 2.22
C TYR A 66 14.25 17.25 3.10
N VAL A 67 14.06 16.96 4.39
CA VAL A 67 13.85 17.98 5.41
C VAL A 67 14.83 17.82 6.55
N MET A 68 15.22 18.95 7.13
CA MET A 68 16.12 18.98 8.27
C MET A 68 15.85 20.23 9.09
N GLY A 69 16.19 20.19 10.37
CA GLY A 69 16.10 21.36 11.23
C GLY A 69 17.19 21.33 12.28
N HIS A 70 17.63 22.51 12.69
CA HIS A 70 18.71 22.67 13.67
C HIS A 70 18.14 22.62 15.09
N SER A 71 18.63 21.69 15.91
CA SER A 71 18.17 21.46 17.28
C SER A 71 16.65 21.29 17.35
N VAL A 72 15.93 22.19 18.01
CA VAL A 72 14.46 22.15 18.10
C VAL A 72 13.78 22.19 16.73
N GLY A 73 14.43 22.76 15.70
CA GLY A 73 13.91 22.75 14.33
C GLY A 73 13.73 21.34 13.76
N GLU A 74 14.44 20.34 14.27
CA GLU A 74 14.29 18.94 13.85
C GLU A 74 12.87 18.41 14.11
N TYR A 75 12.19 18.91 15.14
CA TYR A 75 10.79 18.57 15.42
C TYR A 75 9.86 19.15 14.35
N SER A 76 10.14 20.36 13.85
CA SER A 76 9.43 20.92 12.71
C SER A 76 9.66 20.09 11.46
N ALA A 77 10.88 19.57 11.23
CA ALA A 77 11.17 18.69 10.11
C ALA A 77 10.40 17.37 10.21
N LEU A 78 10.29 16.77 11.40
CA LEU A 78 9.48 15.58 11.65
C LEU A 78 7.98 15.82 11.44
N TYR A 79 7.47 17.01 11.80
CA TYR A 79 6.10 17.41 11.47
C TYR A 79 5.89 17.52 9.96
N VAL A 80 6.79 18.18 9.24
CA VAL A 80 6.74 18.31 7.78
C VAL A 80 6.79 16.95 7.09
N ALA A 81 7.62 16.03 7.57
CA ALA A 81 7.71 14.65 7.07
C ALA A 81 6.52 13.76 7.44
N ARG A 82 5.49 14.31 8.11
CA ARG A 82 4.25 13.63 8.55
C ARG A 82 4.48 12.53 9.59
N VAL A 83 5.65 12.52 10.21
CA VAL A 83 5.96 11.64 11.36
C VAL A 83 5.19 12.09 12.60
N LEU A 84 5.02 13.40 12.76
CA LEU A 84 4.23 13.98 13.86
C LEU A 84 3.07 14.76 13.26
N ASP A 85 1.89 14.67 13.88
CA ASP A 85 0.87 15.69 13.65
C ASP A 85 1.21 16.99 14.41
N PHE A 86 0.55 18.09 14.05
CA PHE A 86 0.86 19.41 14.59
C PHE A 86 0.80 19.43 16.12
N GLU A 87 -0.26 18.84 16.70
CA GLU A 87 -0.56 18.86 18.12
C GLU A 87 0.42 18.00 18.92
N THR A 88 0.72 16.79 18.44
CA THR A 88 1.68 15.86 19.05
C THR A 88 3.08 16.45 19.04
N GLY A 89 3.52 17.02 17.91
CA GLY A 89 4.81 17.69 17.84
C GLY A 89 4.87 18.93 18.73
N LEU A 90 3.79 19.71 18.85
CA LEU A 90 3.74 20.86 19.77
C LEU A 90 3.82 20.42 21.23
N ARG A 91 3.12 19.34 21.62
CA ARG A 91 3.20 18.75 22.97
C ARG A 91 4.61 18.26 23.29
N LEU A 92 5.27 17.59 22.34
CA LEU A 92 6.66 17.18 22.47
C LEU A 92 7.58 18.38 22.67
N VAL A 93 7.50 19.38 21.80
CA VAL A 93 8.37 20.57 21.89
C VAL A 93 8.11 21.38 23.16
N LYS A 94 6.84 21.51 23.58
CA LYS A 94 6.48 22.10 24.89
C LYS A 94 7.17 21.37 26.02
N LYS A 95 7.05 20.04 26.07
CA LYS A 95 7.66 19.25 27.14
C LYS A 95 9.18 19.29 27.11
N ARG A 96 9.79 19.25 25.91
CA ARG A 96 11.24 19.42 25.72
C ARG A 96 11.71 20.77 26.25
N GLY A 97 11.03 21.86 25.87
CA GLY A 97 11.36 23.21 26.34
C GLY A 97 11.27 23.35 27.85
N GLU A 98 10.21 22.82 28.45
CA GLU A 98 9.99 22.77 29.91
C GLU A 98 11.10 22.00 30.63
N LEU A 99 11.44 20.80 30.17
CA LEU A 99 12.44 19.96 30.81
C LEU A 99 13.85 20.53 30.66
N MET A 100 14.19 21.06 29.48
CA MET A 100 15.51 21.67 29.24
C MET A 100 15.70 22.97 30.03
N SER A 101 14.64 23.77 30.24
CA SER A 101 14.78 25.02 30.99
C SER A 101 14.99 24.83 32.49
N GLN A 102 14.67 23.65 33.04
CA GLN A 102 14.91 23.29 34.43
C GLN A 102 16.39 23.04 34.73
N ALA A 103 17.22 22.85 33.70
CA ALA A 103 18.66 22.75 33.90
C ALA A 103 19.23 24.12 34.32
N HIS A 104 20.03 24.12 35.38
CA HIS A 104 20.64 25.32 35.97
C HIS A 104 22.15 25.17 36.10
N GLY A 105 22.85 26.31 36.17
CA GLY A 105 24.31 26.34 36.39
C GLY A 105 25.16 26.00 35.16
N GLY A 106 24.53 25.73 34.01
CA GLY A 106 25.20 25.51 32.73
C GLY A 106 25.32 26.78 31.89
N GLY A 107 26.13 26.71 30.84
CA GLY A 107 26.29 27.75 29.83
C GLY A 107 26.79 27.18 28.50
N MET A 108 26.80 28.04 27.48
CA MET A 108 27.31 27.72 26.15
C MET A 108 28.08 28.92 25.59
N ALA A 109 29.09 28.67 24.76
CA ALA A 109 29.81 29.72 24.03
C ALA A 109 30.07 29.33 22.59
N ALA A 110 29.84 30.26 21.66
CA ALA A 110 30.22 30.11 20.27
C ALA A 110 31.70 30.43 20.07
N VAL A 111 32.43 29.50 19.47
CA VAL A 111 33.85 29.61 19.13
C VAL A 111 33.98 29.74 17.62
N LEU A 112 34.56 30.85 17.15
CA LEU A 112 34.67 31.20 15.73
C LEU A 112 36.13 31.21 15.28
N GLY A 113 36.42 30.62 14.12
CA GLY A 113 37.74 30.64 13.47
C GLY A 113 38.62 29.42 13.77
N LEU A 114 38.15 28.49 14.61
CA LEU A 114 38.84 27.23 14.89
C LEU A 114 38.01 26.05 14.38
N ASN A 115 38.69 25.02 13.89
CA ASN A 115 38.03 23.77 13.51
C ASN A 115 37.85 22.82 14.71
N GLU A 116 37.11 21.74 14.51
CA GLU A 116 36.81 20.75 15.55
C GLU A 116 38.07 20.18 16.22
N ALA A 117 39.11 19.84 15.44
CA ALA A 117 40.34 19.27 15.98
C ALA A 117 41.08 20.26 16.88
N ASN A 118 41.13 21.55 16.50
CA ASN A 118 41.73 22.59 17.32
C ASN A 118 40.95 22.82 18.61
N VAL A 119 39.62 22.88 18.53
CA VAL A 119 38.76 23.02 19.73
C VAL A 119 38.95 21.84 20.68
N ARG A 120 38.98 20.60 20.17
CA ARG A 120 39.23 19.40 20.99
C ARG A 120 40.60 19.46 21.66
N ALA A 121 41.65 19.82 20.92
CA ALA A 121 43.00 19.93 21.47
C ALA A 121 43.10 20.97 22.60
N ILE A 122 42.42 22.12 22.48
CA ILE A 122 42.36 23.13 23.55
C ILE A 122 41.66 22.56 24.78
N LEU A 123 40.49 21.94 24.61
CA LEU A 123 39.72 21.35 25.71
C LEU A 123 40.48 20.21 26.42
N GLU A 124 41.25 19.40 25.69
CA GLU A 124 42.04 18.30 26.25
C GLU A 124 43.24 18.79 27.07
N ASN A 125 43.91 19.85 26.60
CA ASN A 125 45.09 20.44 27.24
C ASN A 125 44.74 21.39 28.40
N SER A 126 43.52 21.91 28.44
CA SER A 126 43.05 22.78 29.50
C SER A 126 42.98 22.07 30.85
N GLN A 127 43.21 22.84 31.93
CA GLN A 127 42.91 22.39 33.29
C GLN A 127 41.41 22.52 33.61
N ILE A 128 40.66 23.27 32.81
CA ILE A 128 39.21 23.44 32.96
C ILE A 128 38.53 22.20 32.41
N ARG A 129 37.72 21.54 33.24
CA ARG A 129 37.06 20.28 32.92
C ARG A 129 35.58 20.49 32.60
N ASP A 130 34.98 19.41 32.12
CA ASP A 130 33.53 19.29 31.88
C ASP A 130 32.95 20.23 30.82
N LEU A 131 33.78 20.58 29.83
CA LEU A 131 33.37 21.26 28.62
C LEU A 131 33.31 20.28 27.45
N THR A 132 32.27 20.37 26.63
CA THR A 132 32.07 19.51 25.45
C THR A 132 31.57 20.32 24.27
N ILE A 133 31.82 19.85 23.05
CA ILE A 133 31.26 20.46 21.84
C ILE A 133 29.78 20.07 21.75
N ALA A 134 28.89 21.06 21.73
CA ALA A 134 27.44 20.90 21.64
C ALA A 134 26.91 21.11 20.22
N ASN A 135 27.57 21.93 19.40
CA ASN A 135 27.16 22.15 18.01
C ASN A 135 28.38 22.26 17.08
N LEU A 136 28.28 21.57 15.95
CA LEU A 136 29.19 21.65 14.82
C LEU A 136 28.46 22.40 13.68
N ASN A 137 28.40 23.73 13.78
CA ASN A 137 27.54 24.55 12.91
C ASN A 137 28.14 24.77 11.51
N SER A 138 29.44 25.00 11.44
CA SER A 138 30.23 25.00 10.21
C SER A 138 31.66 24.55 10.52
N PRO A 139 32.52 24.34 9.52
CA PRO A 139 33.89 23.86 9.74
C PRO A 139 34.69 24.70 10.74
N HIS A 140 34.45 26.02 10.79
CA HIS A 140 35.10 26.94 11.75
C HIS A 140 34.13 27.71 12.66
N GLN A 141 32.89 27.23 12.83
CA GLN A 141 31.94 27.77 13.81
C GLN A 141 31.38 26.62 14.67
N LEU A 142 31.84 26.55 15.91
CA LEU A 142 31.44 25.54 16.88
C LEU A 142 30.78 26.18 18.09
N VAL A 143 30.05 25.39 18.87
CA VAL A 143 29.55 25.80 20.18
C VAL A 143 30.02 24.80 21.21
N ILE A 144 30.65 25.29 22.28
CA ILE A 144 30.99 24.50 23.45
C ILE A 144 29.96 24.72 24.55
N SER A 145 29.80 23.72 25.41
CA SER A 145 28.83 23.71 26.48
C SER A 145 29.33 22.96 27.72
N GLY A 146 28.96 23.46 28.90
CA GLY A 146 29.30 22.89 30.20
C GLY A 146 28.92 23.83 31.34
N PRO A 147 29.53 23.70 32.53
CA PRO A 147 29.26 24.60 33.66
C PRO A 147 29.54 26.06 33.30
N LYS A 148 28.68 26.99 33.75
CA LYS A 148 28.79 28.41 33.41
C LYS A 148 30.16 29.00 33.76
N ALA A 149 30.67 28.70 34.95
CA ALA A 149 31.98 29.16 35.40
C ALA A 149 33.11 28.63 34.50
N ALA A 150 33.01 27.40 34.00
CA ALA A 150 34.00 26.82 33.08
C ALA A 150 33.96 27.52 31.72
N ILE A 151 32.77 27.83 31.21
CA ILE A 151 32.57 28.59 29.96
C ILE A 151 33.18 30.00 30.04
N GLU A 152 33.06 30.67 31.19
CA GLU A 152 33.66 32.00 31.40
C GLU A 152 35.19 31.92 31.58
N GLN A 153 35.69 30.88 32.26
CA GLN A 153 37.12 30.74 32.55
C GLN A 153 37.97 30.33 31.34
N ILE A 154 37.41 29.57 30.40
CA ILE A 154 38.16 29.00 29.25
C ILE A 154 38.39 30.01 28.12
N GLU A 155 37.70 31.15 28.13
CA GLU A 155 37.75 32.16 27.05
C GLU A 155 39.18 32.56 26.65
N PRO A 156 40.12 32.87 27.58
CA PRO A 156 41.48 33.24 27.21
C PRO A 156 42.22 32.15 26.44
N GLU A 157 42.06 30.87 26.83
CA GLU A 157 42.72 29.74 26.16
C GLU A 157 42.25 29.59 24.71
N PHE A 158 40.99 29.89 24.41
CA PHE A 158 40.48 29.90 23.04
C PHE A 158 41.02 31.06 22.21
N LEU A 159 41.06 32.28 22.78
CA LEU A 159 41.58 33.45 22.10
C LEU A 159 43.08 33.32 21.81
N GLU A 160 43.86 32.84 22.78
CA GLU A 160 45.29 32.52 22.61
C GLU A 160 45.51 31.37 21.62
N GLY A 161 44.60 30.38 21.61
CA GLY A 161 44.58 29.26 20.68
C GLY A 161 44.19 29.63 19.24
N GLY A 162 43.91 30.91 18.95
CA GLY A 162 43.65 31.42 17.61
C GLY A 162 42.17 31.56 17.24
N ALA A 163 41.24 31.47 18.20
CA ALA A 163 39.85 31.81 17.96
C ALA A 163 39.72 33.29 17.62
N SER A 164 39.05 33.60 16.50
CA SER A 164 38.79 34.98 16.10
C SER A 164 37.80 35.67 17.05
N HIS A 165 36.84 34.92 17.58
CA HIS A 165 35.85 35.40 18.53
C HIS A 165 35.41 34.26 19.46
N TYR A 166 35.09 34.62 20.69
CA TYR A 166 34.49 33.76 21.70
C TYR A 166 33.28 34.48 22.30
N ASN A 167 32.07 33.96 22.05
CA ASN A 167 30.84 34.65 22.44
C ASN A 167 30.01 33.76 23.37
N VAL A 168 29.91 34.14 24.64
CA VAL A 168 29.01 33.49 25.60
C VAL A 168 27.56 33.68 25.17
N LEU A 169 26.81 32.59 25.07
CA LEU A 169 25.42 32.58 24.62
C LEU A 169 24.47 32.83 25.79
N ASN A 170 23.39 33.55 25.53
CA ASN A 170 22.34 33.82 26.52
C ASN A 170 21.42 32.59 26.70
N VAL A 171 21.92 31.57 27.39
CA VAL A 171 21.20 30.34 27.72
C VAL A 171 21.45 29.96 29.18
N SER A 172 20.50 29.26 29.79
CA SER A 172 20.54 28.88 31.22
C SER A 172 21.13 27.49 31.48
N GLY A 173 21.28 26.67 30.44
CA GLY A 173 21.65 25.26 30.56
C GLY A 173 22.78 24.86 29.61
N ALA A 174 23.42 23.74 29.94
CA ALA A 174 24.46 23.13 29.13
C ALA A 174 23.85 22.15 28.10
N PHE A 175 23.14 22.69 27.11
CA PHE A 175 22.34 21.90 26.14
C PHE A 175 23.19 21.03 25.22
N HIS A 176 22.61 19.91 24.75
CA HIS A 176 23.28 18.95 23.85
C HIS A 176 24.52 18.30 24.47
N THR A 177 24.49 18.09 25.78
CA THR A 177 25.54 17.43 26.55
C THR A 177 24.94 16.49 27.59
N ARG A 178 25.79 15.69 28.25
CA ARG A 178 25.41 14.84 29.39
C ARG A 178 24.73 15.58 30.55
N PHE A 179 24.90 16.90 30.66
CA PHE A 179 24.21 17.69 31.69
C PHE A 179 22.69 17.76 31.49
N MET A 180 22.18 17.33 30.33
CA MET A 180 20.75 17.20 30.05
C MET A 180 20.21 15.78 30.27
N ALA A 181 20.98 14.85 30.86
CA ALA A 181 20.57 13.45 31.01
C ALA A 181 19.23 13.30 31.76
N ASP A 182 19.01 14.06 32.83
CA ASP A 182 17.75 14.02 33.58
C ASP A 182 16.56 14.50 32.72
N ALA A 183 16.77 15.57 31.95
CA ALA A 183 15.77 16.07 31.01
C ALA A 183 15.49 15.06 29.88
N GLN A 184 16.51 14.36 29.39
CA GLN A 184 16.38 13.30 28.38
C GLN A 184 15.53 12.14 28.88
N GLU A 185 15.77 11.65 30.11
CA GLU A 185 15.03 10.51 30.65
C GLU A 185 13.54 10.86 30.87
N LEU A 186 13.27 12.04 31.46
CA LEU A 186 11.90 12.53 31.63
C LEU A 186 11.20 12.76 30.29
N PHE A 187 11.93 13.21 29.27
CA PHE A 187 11.40 13.39 27.92
C PHE A 187 11.07 12.05 27.26
N ARG A 188 11.97 11.06 27.40
CA ARG A 188 11.79 9.68 26.93
C ARG A 188 10.57 9.02 27.57
N GLU A 189 10.38 9.20 28.88
CA GLU A 189 9.19 8.70 29.59
C GLU A 189 7.91 9.32 29.03
N PHE A 190 7.87 10.65 28.88
CA PHE A 190 6.71 11.36 28.32
C PHE A 190 6.37 10.92 26.89
N ALA A 191 7.39 10.72 26.05
CA ALA A 191 7.23 10.44 24.63
C ALA A 191 7.01 8.94 24.31
N ARG A 192 7.14 8.04 25.30
CA ARG A 192 7.08 6.58 25.12
C ARG A 192 5.80 6.14 24.39
N ASP A 193 4.65 6.62 24.85
CA ASP A 193 3.33 6.21 24.36
C ASP A 193 2.79 7.11 23.24
N LEU A 194 3.53 8.15 22.86
CA LEU A 194 3.15 8.99 21.74
C LEU A 194 3.33 8.25 20.42
N ARG A 195 2.38 8.45 19.51
CA ARG A 195 2.39 7.84 18.18
C ARG A 195 3.27 8.66 17.24
N PHE A 196 4.19 7.98 16.58
CA PHE A 196 4.98 8.52 15.47
C PHE A 196 4.48 7.83 14.20
N GLY A 197 4.13 8.62 13.20
CA GLY A 197 3.74 8.16 11.87
C GLY A 197 4.94 7.66 11.05
N GLU A 198 4.65 7.17 9.86
CA GLU A 198 5.69 6.77 8.91
C GLU A 198 6.32 7.98 8.23
N MET A 199 7.62 7.87 7.97
CA MET A 199 8.42 8.94 7.38
C MET A 199 8.29 8.92 5.86
N ASN A 200 7.51 9.86 5.31
CA ASN A 200 7.30 9.97 3.86
C ASN A 200 8.39 10.82 3.18
N ILE A 201 9.00 11.73 3.92
CA ILE A 201 10.12 12.58 3.46
C ILE A 201 11.32 12.29 4.35
N PRO A 202 12.49 11.91 3.79
CA PRO A 202 13.70 11.68 4.57
C PRO A 202 14.06 12.88 5.47
N VAL A 203 14.15 12.63 6.77
CA VAL A 203 14.54 13.63 7.78
C VAL A 203 16.00 13.41 8.19
N ILE A 204 16.86 14.42 8.06
CA ILE A 204 18.26 14.30 8.48
C ILE A 204 18.39 14.49 10.00
N SER A 205 18.90 13.46 10.68
CA SER A 205 19.08 13.47 12.13
C SER A 205 20.22 14.40 12.55
N ASN A 206 20.02 15.16 13.63
CA ASN A 206 21.08 15.99 14.21
C ASN A 206 22.20 15.17 14.86
N VAL A 207 21.89 13.95 15.30
CA VAL A 207 22.82 13.07 16.04
C VAL A 207 23.77 12.35 15.09
N THR A 208 23.23 11.78 14.01
CA THR A 208 24.00 10.96 13.07
C THR A 208 24.43 11.71 11.82
N ALA A 209 23.82 12.87 11.54
CA ALA A 209 23.96 13.58 10.27
C ALA A 209 23.56 12.73 9.05
N ARG A 210 22.68 11.73 9.25
CA ARG A 210 22.11 10.86 8.20
C ARG A 210 20.59 10.83 8.31
N PRO A 211 19.87 10.38 7.26
CA PRO A 211 18.43 10.16 7.33
C PRO A 211 18.07 9.24 8.49
N TYR A 212 17.01 9.55 9.22
CA TYR A 212 16.43 8.65 10.22
C TYR A 212 16.04 7.31 9.59
N GLN A 213 16.22 6.24 10.36
CA GLN A 213 15.60 4.94 10.11
C GLN A 213 14.38 4.79 11.01
N GLN A 214 13.27 4.26 10.48
CA GLN A 214 11.98 4.21 11.19
C GLN A 214 12.10 3.52 12.57
N HIS A 215 12.87 2.44 12.66
CA HIS A 215 13.06 1.67 13.89
C HIS A 215 13.93 2.36 14.95
N GLN A 216 14.70 3.39 14.58
CA GLN A 216 15.62 4.14 15.45
C GLN A 216 15.10 5.54 15.77
N LEU A 217 13.97 5.93 15.17
CA LEU A 217 13.46 7.30 15.18
C LEU A 217 13.31 7.87 16.59
N LYS A 218 12.59 7.16 17.47
CA LYS A 218 12.36 7.61 18.85
C LYS A 218 13.66 7.74 19.64
N GLU A 219 14.50 6.72 19.61
CA GLU A 219 15.76 6.70 20.37
C GLU A 219 16.70 7.81 19.93
N LEU A 220 16.91 7.99 18.63
CA LEU A 220 17.75 9.08 18.10
C LEU A 220 17.18 10.47 18.44
N LEU A 221 15.85 10.62 18.43
CA LEU A 221 15.21 11.89 18.82
C LEU A 221 15.38 12.18 20.32
N PHE A 222 15.40 11.15 21.17
CA PHE A 222 15.68 11.30 22.61
C PHE A 222 17.15 11.63 22.83
N ASP A 223 18.05 10.90 22.17
CA ASP A 223 19.50 11.09 22.22
C ASP A 223 19.91 12.48 21.74
N GLN A 224 19.11 13.12 20.88
CA GLN A 224 19.31 14.51 20.45
C GLN A 224 19.49 15.50 21.61
N ILE A 225 18.83 15.28 22.76
CA ILE A 225 18.89 16.20 23.91
C ILE A 225 20.29 16.25 24.54
N THR A 226 21.01 15.13 24.51
CA THR A 226 22.34 14.97 25.15
C THR A 226 23.48 14.81 24.14
N SER A 227 23.16 14.76 22.84
CA SER A 227 24.12 14.60 21.75
C SER A 227 24.36 15.91 21.01
N PRO A 228 25.59 16.11 20.46
CA PRO A 228 25.91 17.30 19.69
C PRO A 228 25.09 17.39 18.39
N VAL A 229 24.76 18.61 17.98
CA VAL A 229 24.12 18.87 16.68
C VAL A 229 25.17 18.91 15.58
N LYS A 230 25.18 17.91 14.71
CA LYS A 230 26.13 17.74 13.60
C LYS A 230 25.70 18.47 12.32
N TRP A 231 25.31 19.73 12.42
CA TRP A 231 24.74 20.50 11.30
C TRP A 231 25.65 20.55 10.07
N SER A 232 26.94 20.84 10.26
CA SER A 232 27.89 20.92 9.15
C SER A 232 27.98 19.58 8.42
N GLU A 233 28.09 18.46 9.13
CA GLU A 233 28.11 17.14 8.51
C GLU A 233 26.82 16.81 7.75
N SER A 234 25.65 17.19 8.30
CA SER A 234 24.36 17.02 7.61
C SER A 234 24.31 17.74 6.27
N ILE A 235 24.85 18.96 6.18
CA ILE A 235 24.94 19.71 4.92
C ILE A 235 25.89 19.02 3.96
N ARG A 236 27.07 18.60 4.43
CA ARG A 236 28.05 17.91 3.57
C ARG A 236 27.52 16.59 3.02
N TYR A 237 26.71 15.86 3.80
CA TYR A 237 25.99 14.67 3.34
C TYR A 237 25.03 15.01 2.18
N LEU A 238 24.19 16.03 2.32
CA LEU A 238 23.25 16.42 1.27
C LEU A 238 23.95 16.93 0.01
N LEU A 239 25.04 17.69 0.16
CA LEU A 239 25.87 18.11 -0.98
C LEU A 239 26.42 16.89 -1.74
N ALA A 240 26.85 15.85 -1.02
CA ALA A 240 27.33 14.61 -1.64
C ALA A 240 26.22 13.77 -2.29
N LYS A 241 24.95 13.99 -1.90
CA LYS A 241 23.76 13.45 -2.57
C LYS A 241 23.34 14.25 -3.80
N GLY A 242 24.07 15.30 -4.16
CA GLY A 242 23.85 16.09 -5.37
C GLY A 242 23.04 17.36 -5.15
N THR A 243 22.74 17.73 -3.91
CA THR A 243 22.08 19.01 -3.58
C THR A 243 23.08 20.18 -3.65
N GLU A 244 22.62 21.37 -4.06
CA GLU A 244 23.39 22.61 -4.00
C GLU A 244 22.85 23.57 -2.91
N VAL A 245 23.67 24.54 -2.47
CA VAL A 245 23.28 25.53 -1.46
C VAL A 245 22.02 26.33 -1.86
N ASN A 246 21.82 26.52 -3.16
CA ASN A 246 20.67 27.26 -3.68
C ASN A 246 19.36 26.49 -3.56
N ASP A 247 19.41 25.16 -3.52
CA ASP A 247 18.24 24.28 -3.40
C ASP A 247 17.65 24.32 -1.98
N PHE A 248 18.43 24.75 -0.99
CA PHE A 248 17.94 24.87 0.39
C PHE A 248 16.97 26.05 0.54
N ILE A 249 15.74 25.74 0.95
CA ILE A 249 14.72 26.72 1.31
C ILE A 249 14.65 26.82 2.83
N GLU A 250 15.11 27.94 3.39
CA GLU A 250 14.95 28.19 4.82
C GLU A 250 13.49 28.53 5.16
N VAL A 251 12.99 27.87 6.21
CA VAL A 251 11.66 28.09 6.79
C VAL A 251 11.86 28.61 8.22
N GLY A 252 11.48 29.87 8.44
CA GLY A 252 11.70 30.55 9.72
C GLY A 252 11.15 31.97 9.75
N GLY A 253 11.50 32.73 10.79
CA GLY A 253 11.13 34.14 10.93
C GLY A 253 11.67 35.00 9.78
N SER A 254 11.03 36.14 9.51
CA SER A 254 11.38 37.08 8.43
C SER A 254 12.69 37.88 8.67
N GLY A 255 13.59 37.36 9.51
CA GLY A 255 14.86 37.98 9.88
C GLY A 255 16.02 37.53 9.01
N VAL A 256 17.24 37.80 9.47
CA VAL A 256 18.47 37.34 8.82
C VAL A 256 18.49 35.81 8.82
N SER A 257 18.77 35.22 7.66
CA SER A 257 18.97 33.78 7.50
C SER A 257 20.11 33.29 8.39
N VAL A 258 19.84 32.29 9.22
CA VAL A 258 20.84 31.72 10.14
C VAL A 258 21.28 30.36 9.61
N VAL A 259 20.33 29.45 9.43
CA VAL A 259 20.67 28.06 9.09
C VAL A 259 21.12 27.89 7.65
N LYS A 260 20.57 28.67 6.70
CA LYS A 260 21.09 28.66 5.31
C LYS A 260 22.44 29.36 5.23
N ALA A 261 22.70 30.41 6.01
CA ALA A 261 24.04 31.00 6.10
C ALA A 261 25.10 30.01 6.62
N LEU A 262 24.75 29.16 7.59
CA LEU A 262 25.62 28.06 8.06
C LEU A 262 25.85 26.99 6.98
N ALA A 263 24.81 26.67 6.20
CA ALA A 263 24.93 25.76 5.07
C ALA A 263 25.85 26.32 3.97
N THR A 264 25.71 27.60 3.62
CA THR A 264 26.59 28.28 2.66
C THR A 264 28.05 28.25 3.12
N ARG A 265 28.33 28.56 4.40
CA ARG A 265 29.70 28.47 4.93
C ARG A 265 30.25 27.05 4.87
N THR A 266 29.45 26.07 5.25
CA THR A 266 29.85 24.66 5.20
C THR A 266 30.21 24.23 3.77
N ALA A 267 29.38 24.58 2.79
CA ALA A 267 29.65 24.28 1.39
C ALA A 267 30.96 24.94 0.90
N ASN A 268 31.19 26.21 1.25
CA ASN A 268 32.37 26.96 0.84
C ASN A 268 33.66 26.47 1.52
N GLU A 269 33.58 26.08 2.80
CA GLU A 269 34.75 25.75 3.61
C GLU A 269 35.14 24.26 3.55
N ALA A 270 34.17 23.35 3.35
CA ALA A 270 34.42 21.91 3.44
C ALA A 270 33.84 21.07 2.29
N GLY A 271 32.91 21.60 1.50
CA GLY A 271 32.31 20.87 0.36
C GLY A 271 31.60 19.57 0.76
N PRO A 272 31.23 18.72 -0.22
CA PRO A 272 30.54 17.46 0.04
C PRO A 272 31.36 16.47 0.88
N LEU A 273 30.69 15.53 1.55
CA LEU A 273 31.34 14.34 2.09
C LEU A 273 31.91 13.48 0.95
N ASP A 274 32.92 12.68 1.27
CA ASP A 274 33.48 11.70 0.32
C ASP A 274 32.39 10.68 -0.07
N PRO A 275 32.05 10.56 -1.37
CA PRO A 275 31.05 9.59 -1.83
C PRO A 275 31.36 8.15 -1.41
N ALA A 276 32.64 7.77 -1.26
CA ALA A 276 33.02 6.42 -0.86
C ALA A 276 32.59 6.09 0.58
N ILE A 277 32.57 7.09 1.48
CA ILE A 277 32.09 6.93 2.86
C ILE A 277 30.58 6.66 2.84
N ILE A 278 29.84 7.45 2.05
CA ILE A 278 28.38 7.29 1.93
C ILE A 278 28.03 5.93 1.35
N GLU A 279 28.71 5.51 0.28
CA GLU A 279 28.46 4.21 -0.33
C GLU A 279 28.74 3.05 0.64
N ALA A 280 29.79 3.16 1.46
CA ALA A 280 30.12 2.17 2.48
C ALA A 280 29.06 2.11 3.59
N GLU A 281 28.58 3.27 4.07
CA GLU A 281 27.51 3.36 5.06
C GLU A 281 26.18 2.82 4.53
N GLU A 282 25.82 3.12 3.29
CA GLU A 282 24.61 2.59 2.64
C GLU A 282 24.68 1.07 2.44
N LYS A 283 25.84 0.54 2.06
CA LYS A 283 26.07 -0.91 2.00
C LYS A 283 25.96 -1.56 3.38
N ALA A 284 26.47 -0.92 4.43
CA ALA A 284 26.35 -1.42 5.80
C ALA A 284 24.89 -1.41 6.29
N LEU A 285 24.14 -0.35 6.01
CA LEU A 285 22.72 -0.24 6.33
C LEU A 285 21.90 -1.31 5.57
N ALA A 286 22.13 -1.47 4.26
CA ALA A 286 21.48 -2.51 3.47
C ALA A 286 21.76 -3.91 4.01
N LYS A 287 22.97 -4.14 4.56
CA LYS A 287 23.32 -5.39 5.23
C LYS A 287 22.59 -5.55 6.56
N GLU A 288 22.46 -4.50 7.37
CA GLU A 288 21.72 -4.55 8.65
C GLU A 288 20.23 -4.85 8.43
N VAL A 289 19.60 -4.21 7.43
CA VAL A 289 18.20 -4.46 7.05
C VAL A 289 18.01 -5.92 6.65
N ARG A 290 18.85 -6.46 5.76
CA ARG A 290 18.83 -7.88 5.37
C ARG A 290 19.03 -8.82 6.56
N GLN A 291 19.88 -8.46 7.52
CA GLN A 291 20.07 -9.26 8.73
C GLN A 291 18.83 -9.24 9.62
N ARG A 292 18.09 -8.13 9.70
CA ARG A 292 16.83 -8.07 10.45
C ARG A 292 15.74 -8.92 9.83
N GLU A 293 15.64 -8.92 8.50
CA GLU A 293 14.76 -9.86 7.79
C GLU A 293 15.15 -11.30 8.04
N SER A 294 16.45 -11.62 7.95
CA SER A 294 16.96 -12.94 8.32
C SER A 294 16.55 -13.29 9.75
N THR A 295 16.64 -12.39 10.73
CA THR A 295 16.20 -12.69 12.10
C THR A 295 14.69 -12.83 12.26
N MET A 296 13.87 -12.15 11.45
CA MET A 296 12.42 -12.31 11.47
C MET A 296 11.98 -13.60 10.78
N ASP A 297 12.59 -13.92 9.64
CA ASP A 297 12.42 -15.20 8.95
C ASP A 297 12.96 -16.35 9.82
N GLU A 298 14.09 -16.18 10.53
CA GLU A 298 14.63 -17.13 11.51
C GLU A 298 13.71 -17.26 12.74
N ALA A 299 13.11 -16.17 13.24
CA ALA A 299 12.15 -16.23 14.34
C ALA A 299 10.84 -16.91 13.92
N TRP A 300 10.44 -16.77 12.66
CA TRP A 300 9.34 -17.50 12.05
C TRP A 300 9.70 -18.97 11.85
N GLU A 301 10.87 -19.28 11.29
CA GLU A 301 11.41 -20.64 11.14
C GLU A 301 11.57 -21.33 12.50
N GLN A 302 12.05 -20.66 13.54
CA GLN A 302 12.11 -21.21 14.90
C GLN A 302 10.73 -21.49 15.50
N LYS A 303 9.71 -20.70 15.15
CA LYS A 303 8.31 -20.95 15.56
C LYS A 303 7.63 -22.03 14.73
N THR A 304 8.14 -22.34 13.53
CA THR A 304 7.51 -23.24 12.56
C THR A 304 8.32 -24.49 12.22
N SER A 305 9.53 -24.64 12.75
CA SER A 305 10.35 -25.84 12.59
C SER A 305 10.37 -26.68 13.87
N LEU A 306 10.24 -27.99 13.70
CA LEU A 306 10.56 -28.97 14.74
C LEU A 306 12.03 -29.39 14.53
N PRO A 307 12.95 -29.14 15.48
CA PRO A 307 14.35 -29.48 15.31
C PRO A 307 14.53 -30.99 15.09
N GLY A 308 15.14 -31.38 13.95
CA GLY A 308 15.58 -32.75 13.67
C GLY A 308 14.61 -33.63 12.86
N ALA A 309 13.46 -33.12 12.38
CA ALA A 309 12.55 -33.87 11.52
C ALA A 309 12.74 -33.53 10.03
N THR A 310 12.79 -34.55 9.17
CA THR A 310 12.74 -34.34 7.70
C THR A 310 11.34 -33.79 7.35
N PRO A 311 11.24 -32.68 6.59
CA PRO A 311 9.93 -32.10 6.26
C PRO A 311 9.11 -33.07 5.40
N PHE A 312 7.86 -33.30 5.81
CA PHE A 312 6.89 -34.13 5.08
C PHE A 312 6.34 -33.41 3.85
N PHE A 313 6.22 -32.09 3.93
CA PHE A 313 5.70 -31.22 2.88
C PHE A 313 6.76 -30.21 2.45
N VAL A 314 6.86 -29.98 1.15
CA VAL A 314 7.54 -28.81 0.53
C VAL A 314 6.56 -28.10 -0.41
N ALA A 315 6.83 -26.85 -0.76
CA ALA A 315 5.95 -26.02 -1.58
C ALA A 315 5.47 -26.73 -2.87
N GLU A 316 6.36 -27.43 -3.57
CA GLU A 316 6.07 -28.18 -4.80
C GLU A 316 5.23 -29.44 -4.55
N THR A 317 5.16 -29.96 -3.33
CA THR A 317 4.34 -31.14 -3.02
C THR A 317 2.89 -30.78 -2.69
N LEU A 318 2.61 -29.53 -2.35
CA LEU A 318 1.26 -29.08 -1.99
C LEU A 318 0.31 -29.08 -3.20
N GLY A 319 -0.95 -29.46 -2.93
CA GLY A 319 -1.99 -29.59 -3.94
C GLY A 319 -1.86 -30.84 -4.82
N SER A 320 -2.61 -30.86 -5.92
CA SER A 320 -2.70 -31.98 -6.84
C SER A 320 -1.50 -32.02 -7.80
N GLN A 321 -0.76 -33.13 -7.78
CA GLN A 321 0.32 -33.36 -8.74
C GLN A 321 -0.19 -33.48 -10.18
N ASP A 322 -1.38 -34.08 -10.35
CA ASP A 322 -2.03 -34.20 -11.65
C ASP A 322 -2.42 -32.83 -12.20
N PHE A 323 -2.93 -31.92 -11.35
CA PHE A 323 -3.24 -30.55 -11.74
C PHE A 323 -1.97 -29.83 -12.22
N LYS A 324 -0.89 -29.87 -11.43
CA LYS A 324 0.37 -29.22 -11.80
C LYS A 324 0.96 -29.79 -13.10
N LYS A 325 0.87 -31.10 -13.31
CA LYS A 325 1.31 -31.74 -14.57
C LYS A 325 0.46 -31.28 -15.75
N GLU A 326 -0.85 -31.24 -15.58
CA GLU A 326 -1.81 -30.85 -16.62
C GLU A 326 -1.68 -29.37 -17.03
N PHE A 327 -1.41 -28.49 -16.08
CA PHE A 327 -1.27 -27.05 -16.31
C PHE A 327 0.19 -26.58 -16.39
N ASN A 328 1.16 -27.51 -16.40
CA ASN A 328 2.60 -27.25 -16.45
C ASN A 328 3.13 -26.30 -15.35
N LEU A 329 2.71 -26.52 -14.11
CA LEU A 329 3.00 -25.63 -12.98
C LEU A 329 4.07 -26.20 -12.04
N LYS A 330 4.88 -25.30 -11.46
CA LYS A 330 5.75 -25.60 -10.31
C LYS A 330 4.92 -25.73 -9.03
N TYR A 331 4.05 -24.75 -8.79
CA TYR A 331 3.18 -24.67 -7.62
C TYR A 331 1.71 -24.84 -8.00
N ALA A 332 0.91 -25.44 -7.12
CA ALA A 332 -0.55 -25.52 -7.28
C ALA A 332 -1.20 -24.17 -6.89
N TYR A 333 -0.77 -23.11 -7.56
CA TYR A 333 -1.05 -21.71 -7.22
C TYR A 333 -1.42 -20.91 -8.47
N LEU A 334 -2.54 -20.21 -8.39
CA LEU A 334 -3.08 -19.35 -9.44
C LEU A 334 -3.23 -17.90 -8.98
N ALA A 335 -3.04 -16.95 -9.89
CA ALA A 335 -3.51 -15.57 -9.74
C ALA A 335 -4.77 -15.34 -10.59
N GLY A 336 -5.88 -14.96 -9.95
CA GLY A 336 -7.16 -14.77 -10.63
C GLY A 336 -7.22 -13.51 -11.47
N GLY A 337 -8.12 -13.50 -12.47
CA GLY A 337 -8.37 -12.33 -13.29
C GLY A 337 -8.96 -11.18 -12.46
N MET A 338 -8.39 -9.98 -12.61
CA MET A 338 -8.85 -8.74 -11.99
C MET A 338 -9.17 -7.73 -13.09
N SER A 339 -10.38 -7.19 -13.08
CA SER A 339 -10.98 -6.36 -14.14
C SER A 339 -10.09 -5.22 -14.65
N HIS A 340 -10.40 -4.67 -15.83
CA HIS A 340 -9.81 -3.48 -16.42
C HIS A 340 -8.29 -3.58 -16.60
N GLY A 341 -7.77 -4.80 -16.83
CA GLY A 341 -6.34 -5.03 -16.94
C GLY A 341 -5.56 -4.89 -15.63
N ILE A 342 -6.22 -4.85 -14.46
CA ILE A 342 -5.53 -4.86 -13.15
C ILE A 342 -4.69 -6.13 -13.03
N ALA A 343 -5.24 -7.29 -13.42
CA ALA A 343 -4.44 -8.46 -13.72
C ALA A 343 -3.81 -8.24 -15.11
N SER A 344 -2.70 -7.53 -15.10
CA SER A 344 -2.04 -6.98 -16.28
C SER A 344 -1.29 -8.05 -17.08
N ARG A 345 -0.89 -7.72 -18.31
CA ARG A 345 -0.03 -8.59 -19.11
C ARG A 345 1.35 -8.77 -18.45
N GLU A 346 1.84 -7.78 -17.71
CA GLU A 346 3.10 -7.84 -16.96
C GLU A 346 2.98 -8.84 -15.80
N MET A 347 1.87 -8.83 -15.06
CA MET A 347 1.58 -9.78 -13.98
C MET A 347 1.51 -11.20 -14.53
N VAL A 348 0.77 -11.40 -15.62
CA VAL A 348 0.64 -12.70 -16.28
C VAL A 348 1.99 -13.21 -16.76
N SER A 349 2.79 -12.36 -17.40
CA SER A 349 4.13 -12.71 -17.89
C SER A 349 5.07 -13.11 -16.77
N ARG A 350 5.01 -12.41 -15.63
CA ARG A 350 5.86 -12.73 -14.48
C ARG A 350 5.48 -14.06 -13.85
N MET A 351 4.19 -14.30 -13.63
CA MET A 351 3.69 -15.57 -13.09
C MET A 351 4.04 -16.76 -14.00
N ALA A 352 3.85 -16.61 -15.31
CA ALA A 352 4.18 -17.66 -16.28
C ALA A 352 5.67 -18.05 -16.24
N ARG A 353 6.58 -17.07 -16.13
CA ARG A 353 8.04 -17.33 -16.00
C ARG A 353 8.40 -18.05 -14.71
N ALA A 354 7.66 -17.81 -13.63
CA ALA A 354 7.78 -18.54 -12.37
C ALA A 354 7.11 -19.93 -12.40
N ARG A 355 6.53 -20.34 -13.55
CA ARG A 355 5.73 -21.55 -13.71
C ARG A 355 4.54 -21.61 -12.76
N CYS A 356 3.92 -20.45 -12.53
CA CYS A 356 2.61 -20.31 -11.92
C CYS A 356 1.61 -19.88 -12.99
N LEU A 357 0.32 -20.09 -12.74
CA LEU A 357 -0.73 -19.72 -13.70
C LEU A 357 -1.39 -18.39 -13.29
N ALA A 358 -1.63 -17.51 -14.25
CA ALA A 358 -2.35 -16.27 -14.05
C ALA A 358 -3.32 -16.00 -15.21
N PHE A 359 -4.39 -15.27 -14.90
CA PHE A 359 -5.40 -14.90 -15.89
C PHE A 359 -5.41 -13.41 -16.15
N TYR A 360 -5.27 -13.01 -17.41
CA TYR A 360 -5.40 -11.60 -17.80
C TYR A 360 -6.83 -11.10 -17.58
N GLY A 361 -6.95 -9.91 -17.00
CA GLY A 361 -8.22 -9.28 -16.64
C GLY A 361 -8.93 -8.56 -17.77
N THR A 362 -9.81 -9.26 -18.49
CA THR A 362 -10.51 -8.72 -19.69
C THR A 362 -11.73 -7.85 -19.38
N MET A 363 -12.46 -8.15 -18.30
CA MET A 363 -13.72 -7.47 -17.98
C MET A 363 -13.51 -5.97 -17.80
N GLY A 364 -14.25 -5.15 -18.57
CA GLY A 364 -14.13 -3.68 -18.54
C GLY A 364 -13.12 -3.11 -19.53
N SER A 365 -12.35 -3.95 -20.22
CA SER A 365 -11.44 -3.56 -21.30
C SER A 365 -12.15 -3.62 -22.67
N SER A 366 -11.71 -2.79 -23.63
CA SER A 366 -12.21 -2.86 -25.00
C SER A 366 -11.64 -4.09 -25.74
N LEU A 367 -12.36 -4.61 -26.74
CA LEU A 367 -11.87 -5.73 -27.57
C LEU A 367 -10.52 -5.42 -28.23
N ALA A 368 -10.31 -4.18 -28.67
CA ALA A 368 -9.05 -3.75 -29.26
C ALA A 368 -7.89 -3.82 -28.26
N ARG A 369 -8.13 -3.44 -27.00
CA ARG A 369 -7.11 -3.56 -25.95
C ARG A 369 -6.83 -5.01 -25.59
N ILE A 370 -7.87 -5.83 -25.49
CA ILE A 370 -7.73 -7.28 -25.25
C ILE A 370 -6.92 -7.92 -26.38
N GLU A 371 -7.17 -7.57 -27.63
CA GLU A 371 -6.42 -8.06 -28.79
C GLU A 371 -4.94 -7.65 -28.76
N GLU A 372 -4.64 -6.39 -28.39
CA GLU A 372 -3.27 -5.90 -28.20
C GLU A 372 -2.53 -6.75 -27.15
N ASP A 373 -3.17 -6.98 -26.00
CA ASP A 373 -2.54 -7.69 -24.89
C ASP A 373 -2.44 -9.21 -25.16
N ILE A 374 -3.36 -9.81 -25.91
CA ILE A 374 -3.22 -11.18 -26.43
C ILE A 374 -1.96 -11.29 -27.29
N ARG A 375 -1.77 -10.38 -28.25
CA ARG A 375 -0.59 -10.40 -29.13
C ARG A 375 0.70 -10.25 -28.34
N TYR A 376 0.72 -9.38 -27.34
CA TYR A 376 1.87 -9.23 -26.44
C TYR A 376 2.20 -10.53 -25.71
N LEU A 377 1.19 -11.18 -25.10
CA LEU A 377 1.40 -12.43 -24.36
C LEU A 377 1.88 -13.56 -25.27
N GLN A 378 1.31 -13.71 -26.46
CA GLN A 378 1.72 -14.73 -27.43
C GLN A 378 3.13 -14.52 -28.00
N GLN A 379 3.60 -13.28 -28.05
CA GLN A 379 4.98 -12.98 -28.47
C GLN A 379 6.01 -13.29 -27.38
N THR A 380 5.58 -13.36 -26.11
CA THR A 380 6.49 -13.41 -24.96
C THR A 380 6.41 -14.71 -24.16
N LEU A 381 5.35 -15.50 -24.33
CA LEU A 381 5.01 -16.67 -23.52
C LEU A 381 4.54 -17.85 -24.39
N ASP A 382 4.71 -19.05 -23.86
CA ASP A 382 4.12 -20.25 -24.46
C ASP A 382 2.59 -20.25 -24.30
N PRO A 383 1.81 -20.73 -25.30
CA PRO A 383 0.34 -20.67 -25.27
C PRO A 383 -0.32 -21.31 -24.04
N ASP A 384 0.31 -22.33 -23.45
CA ASP A 384 -0.24 -23.06 -22.30
C ASP A 384 0.20 -22.50 -20.93
N SER A 385 0.97 -21.42 -20.91
CA SER A 385 1.54 -20.83 -19.68
C SER A 385 0.71 -19.71 -19.05
N TYR A 386 -0.38 -19.29 -19.72
CA TYR A 386 -1.27 -18.24 -19.25
C TYR A 386 -2.73 -18.52 -19.63
N GLY A 387 -3.66 -17.78 -19.02
CA GLY A 387 -5.06 -17.82 -19.40
C GLY A 387 -5.67 -16.43 -19.55
N MET A 388 -6.90 -16.40 -20.10
CA MET A 388 -7.70 -15.18 -20.22
C MET A 388 -8.94 -15.26 -19.34
N ASN A 389 -9.27 -14.20 -18.60
CA ASN A 389 -10.55 -14.16 -17.91
C ASN A 389 -11.69 -14.04 -18.94
N PHE A 390 -12.78 -14.76 -18.70
CA PHE A 390 -14.03 -14.65 -19.46
C PHE A 390 -15.19 -14.55 -18.47
N SER A 391 -15.64 -13.31 -18.19
CA SER A 391 -16.76 -13.07 -17.28
C SER A 391 -18.06 -12.93 -18.05
N ALA A 392 -19.08 -13.71 -17.68
CA ALA A 392 -20.41 -13.56 -18.27
C ALA A 392 -21.09 -12.26 -17.77
N SER A 393 -21.54 -11.42 -18.70
CA SER A 393 -22.45 -10.31 -18.42
C SER A 393 -23.80 -10.51 -19.12
N LEU A 394 -24.90 -10.36 -18.39
CA LEU A 394 -26.26 -10.57 -18.93
C LEU A 394 -26.74 -9.45 -19.84
N ASP A 395 -26.21 -8.23 -19.66
CA ASP A 395 -26.56 -7.03 -20.42
C ASP A 395 -25.70 -6.83 -21.68
N GLN A 396 -24.67 -7.66 -21.90
CA GLN A 396 -23.69 -7.52 -22.98
C GLN A 396 -23.45 -8.84 -23.71
N SER A 397 -24.51 -9.55 -24.12
CA SER A 397 -24.39 -10.85 -24.79
C SER A 397 -23.56 -10.77 -26.08
N GLU A 398 -23.75 -9.73 -26.89
CA GLU A 398 -23.00 -9.53 -28.14
C GLU A 398 -21.51 -9.34 -27.89
N HIS A 399 -21.14 -8.51 -26.90
CA HIS A 399 -19.74 -8.32 -26.53
C HIS A 399 -19.07 -9.61 -26.05
N ASN A 400 -19.78 -10.44 -25.28
CA ASN A 400 -19.26 -11.73 -24.81
C ASN A 400 -19.05 -12.70 -25.97
N GLU A 401 -19.93 -12.72 -26.96
CA GLU A 401 -19.77 -13.52 -28.18
C GLU A 401 -18.55 -13.05 -28.99
N GLN A 402 -18.42 -11.74 -29.23
CA GLN A 402 -17.27 -11.16 -29.94
C GLN A 402 -15.94 -11.42 -29.21
N MET A 403 -15.92 -11.35 -27.88
CA MET A 403 -14.74 -11.67 -27.07
C MET A 403 -14.38 -13.15 -27.18
N MET A 404 -15.36 -14.05 -27.17
CA MET A 404 -15.10 -15.47 -27.35
C MET A 404 -14.57 -15.77 -28.76
N ASP A 405 -15.15 -15.15 -29.79
CA ASP A 405 -14.67 -15.26 -31.17
C ASP A 405 -13.22 -14.75 -31.30
N LEU A 406 -12.87 -13.69 -30.58
CA LEU A 406 -11.50 -13.19 -30.50
C LEU A 406 -10.57 -14.24 -29.88
N PHE A 407 -10.94 -14.86 -28.75
CA PHE A 407 -10.15 -15.93 -28.13
C PHE A 407 -9.96 -17.12 -29.06
N ILE A 408 -11.01 -17.54 -29.76
CA ILE A 408 -10.96 -18.64 -30.73
C ILE A 408 -10.02 -18.28 -31.89
N ARG A 409 -10.16 -17.08 -32.46
CA ARG A 409 -9.33 -16.59 -33.58
C ARG A 409 -7.84 -16.57 -33.23
N TYR A 410 -7.52 -16.17 -32.01
CA TYR A 410 -6.13 -16.12 -31.54
C TYR A 410 -5.65 -17.46 -30.95
N GLY A 411 -6.48 -18.49 -30.88
CA GLY A 411 -6.08 -19.80 -30.37
C GLY A 411 -5.78 -19.79 -28.87
N ILE A 412 -6.53 -19.01 -28.07
CA ILE A 412 -6.42 -19.04 -26.61
C ILE A 412 -6.92 -20.40 -26.10
N THR A 413 -6.03 -21.20 -25.48
CA THR A 413 -6.33 -22.56 -25.04
C THR A 413 -6.78 -22.66 -23.59
N LEU A 414 -6.78 -21.57 -22.83
CA LEU A 414 -7.13 -21.57 -21.41
C LEU A 414 -7.90 -20.31 -20.99
N ILE A 415 -9.07 -20.51 -20.39
CA ILE A 415 -9.89 -19.42 -19.84
C ILE A 415 -10.30 -19.64 -18.38
N GLU A 416 -10.40 -18.54 -17.62
CA GLU A 416 -11.10 -18.48 -16.34
C GLU A 416 -12.53 -18.02 -16.58
N ALA A 417 -13.50 -18.94 -16.53
CA ALA A 417 -14.91 -18.64 -16.70
C ALA A 417 -15.51 -18.15 -15.37
N ALA A 418 -15.94 -16.89 -15.30
CA ALA A 418 -16.44 -16.25 -14.08
C ALA A 418 -17.85 -15.64 -14.26
N SER A 419 -18.58 -15.44 -13.15
CA SER A 419 -19.90 -14.79 -13.12
C SER A 419 -21.03 -15.49 -13.90
N PHE A 420 -20.86 -16.77 -14.23
CA PHE A 420 -21.90 -17.54 -14.92
C PHE A 420 -23.04 -17.94 -13.98
N ILE A 421 -24.28 -17.76 -14.46
CA ILE A 421 -25.49 -18.28 -13.81
C ILE A 421 -26.17 -19.39 -14.63
N GLN A 422 -25.79 -19.53 -15.89
CA GLN A 422 -26.28 -20.55 -16.82
C GLN A 422 -25.21 -20.83 -17.87
N MET A 423 -25.29 -21.98 -18.54
CA MET A 423 -24.39 -22.32 -19.63
C MET A 423 -24.74 -21.53 -20.89
N THR A 424 -23.74 -21.02 -21.62
CA THR A 424 -23.94 -20.19 -22.82
C THR A 424 -23.48 -20.90 -24.10
N PRO A 425 -24.09 -20.60 -25.27
CA PRO A 425 -23.64 -21.14 -26.54
C PRO A 425 -22.16 -20.86 -26.84
N ALA A 426 -21.68 -19.63 -26.57
CA ALA A 426 -20.29 -19.24 -26.79
C ALA A 426 -19.29 -20.13 -26.00
N LEU A 427 -19.59 -20.42 -24.72
CA LEU A 427 -18.73 -21.25 -23.90
C LEU A 427 -18.74 -22.72 -24.34
N VAL A 428 -19.92 -23.24 -24.71
CA VAL A 428 -20.04 -24.60 -25.27
C VAL A 428 -19.31 -24.72 -26.60
N HIS A 429 -19.42 -23.73 -27.48
CA HIS A 429 -18.70 -23.67 -28.75
C HIS A 429 -17.18 -23.69 -28.52
N TYR A 430 -16.67 -22.83 -27.63
CA TYR A 430 -15.25 -22.80 -27.25
C TYR A 430 -14.73 -24.15 -26.74
N ARG A 431 -15.50 -24.82 -25.87
CA ARG A 431 -15.17 -26.17 -25.40
C ARG A 431 -15.15 -27.15 -26.55
N ALA A 432 -16.18 -27.16 -27.40
CA ALA A 432 -16.39 -28.10 -28.48
C ALA A 432 -15.24 -28.13 -29.49
N ILE A 433 -14.78 -26.95 -29.92
CA ILE A 433 -13.76 -26.85 -30.97
C ILE A 433 -12.39 -27.36 -30.51
N GLY A 434 -12.14 -27.39 -29.20
CA GLY A 434 -10.93 -27.95 -28.61
C GLY A 434 -11.00 -29.45 -28.35
N LEU A 435 -12.14 -30.12 -28.60
CA LEU A 435 -12.29 -31.55 -28.34
C LEU A 435 -11.77 -32.40 -29.51
N THR A 436 -10.92 -33.36 -29.17
CA THR A 436 -10.45 -34.39 -30.09
C THR A 436 -10.48 -35.75 -29.40
N ARG A 437 -10.43 -36.84 -30.17
CA ARG A 437 -10.26 -38.20 -29.62
C ARG A 437 -8.85 -38.68 -29.94
N ASN A 438 -8.12 -39.13 -28.94
CA ASN A 438 -6.75 -39.65 -29.13
C ASN A 438 -6.78 -41.08 -29.74
N ALA A 439 -5.60 -41.60 -30.07
CA ALA A 439 -5.45 -42.92 -30.70
C ALA A 439 -5.94 -44.11 -29.83
N VAL A 440 -6.03 -43.92 -28.50
CA VAL A 440 -6.47 -44.93 -27.53
C VAL A 440 -7.98 -44.83 -27.26
N GLY A 441 -8.64 -43.79 -27.78
CA GLY A 441 -10.07 -43.59 -27.68
C GLY A 441 -10.50 -42.58 -26.61
N ASP A 442 -9.59 -41.96 -25.85
CA ASP A 442 -9.96 -40.96 -24.85
C ASP A 442 -10.25 -39.60 -25.49
N VAL A 443 -11.22 -38.87 -24.93
CA VAL A 443 -11.51 -37.49 -25.33
C VAL A 443 -10.52 -36.55 -24.65
N GLN A 444 -9.85 -35.73 -25.46
CA GLN A 444 -8.91 -34.70 -25.01
C GLN A 444 -9.47 -33.31 -25.32
N ALA A 445 -9.29 -32.38 -24.39
CA ALA A 445 -9.66 -30.98 -24.56
C ALA A 445 -8.41 -30.11 -24.65
N ALA A 446 -8.13 -29.57 -25.84
CA ALA A 446 -7.10 -28.55 -26.03
C ALA A 446 -7.54 -27.21 -25.42
N ASN A 447 -8.82 -26.86 -25.58
CA ASN A 447 -9.42 -25.68 -24.97
C ASN A 447 -9.91 -26.01 -23.55
N ARG A 448 -9.16 -25.55 -22.57
CA ARG A 448 -9.33 -25.82 -21.16
C ARG A 448 -10.11 -24.70 -20.47
N ILE A 449 -10.95 -25.09 -19.51
CA ILE A 449 -11.80 -24.16 -18.77
C ILE A 449 -11.59 -24.37 -17.27
N ILE A 450 -11.21 -23.29 -16.58
CA ILE A 450 -11.28 -23.20 -15.13
C ILE A 450 -12.49 -22.34 -14.76
N ALA A 451 -13.52 -22.95 -14.17
CA ALA A 451 -14.75 -22.23 -13.82
C ALA A 451 -14.70 -21.74 -12.37
N LYS A 452 -14.87 -20.44 -12.16
CA LYS A 452 -14.94 -19.83 -10.82
C LYS A 452 -16.39 -19.79 -10.35
N VAL A 453 -16.69 -20.53 -9.28
CA VAL A 453 -18.05 -20.77 -8.79
C VAL A 453 -18.13 -20.59 -7.28
N SER A 454 -19.26 -20.09 -6.78
CA SER A 454 -19.52 -19.93 -5.33
C SER A 454 -20.72 -20.75 -4.85
N ARG A 455 -21.44 -21.40 -5.78
CA ARG A 455 -22.73 -22.06 -5.55
C ARG A 455 -22.73 -23.49 -6.11
N PRO A 456 -23.24 -24.49 -5.37
CA PRO A 456 -23.35 -25.87 -5.86
C PRO A 456 -24.16 -26.01 -7.15
N GLU A 457 -25.25 -25.25 -7.31
CA GLU A 457 -26.06 -25.31 -8.53
C GLU A 457 -25.28 -24.84 -9.77
N ILE A 458 -24.41 -23.83 -9.63
CA ILE A 458 -23.58 -23.35 -10.74
C ILE A 458 -22.42 -24.32 -10.99
N ALA A 459 -21.79 -24.84 -9.92
CA ALA A 459 -20.77 -25.88 -10.05
C ALA A 459 -21.30 -27.10 -10.81
N SER A 460 -22.54 -27.51 -10.55
CA SER A 460 -23.17 -28.65 -11.24
C SER A 460 -23.27 -28.45 -12.76
N LEU A 461 -23.46 -27.22 -13.24
CA LEU A 461 -23.51 -26.91 -14.68
C LEU A 461 -22.16 -27.14 -15.36
N PHE A 462 -21.06 -26.85 -14.65
CA PHE A 462 -19.70 -27.04 -15.18
C PHE A 462 -19.18 -28.48 -15.01
N LEU A 463 -19.68 -29.19 -14.01
CA LEU A 463 -19.40 -30.61 -13.80
C LEU A 463 -20.19 -31.52 -14.74
N ALA A 464 -21.31 -31.05 -15.28
CA ALA A 464 -22.10 -31.78 -16.26
C ALA A 464 -21.53 -31.63 -17.69
N PRO A 465 -21.92 -32.51 -18.63
CA PRO A 465 -21.71 -32.29 -20.05
C PRO A 465 -22.50 -31.08 -20.56
N ALA A 466 -22.16 -30.61 -21.77
CA ALA A 466 -22.88 -29.50 -22.38
C ALA A 466 -24.40 -29.79 -22.53
N PRO A 467 -25.29 -28.83 -22.26
CA PRO A 467 -26.73 -29.04 -22.39
C PRO A 467 -27.13 -29.40 -23.83
N GLN A 468 -27.90 -30.49 -23.99
CA GLN A 468 -28.35 -30.99 -25.31
C GLN A 468 -29.03 -29.92 -26.17
N ARG A 469 -29.81 -29.02 -25.56
CA ARG A 469 -30.46 -27.90 -26.26
C ARG A 469 -29.44 -26.98 -26.93
N ILE A 470 -28.33 -26.67 -26.24
CA ILE A 470 -27.27 -25.80 -26.77
C ILE A 470 -26.48 -26.54 -27.86
N ILE A 471 -26.15 -27.82 -27.64
CA ILE A 471 -25.49 -28.66 -28.65
C ILE A 471 -26.31 -28.70 -29.94
N HIS A 472 -27.63 -28.94 -29.83
CA HIS A 472 -28.52 -28.98 -30.99
C HIS A 472 -28.60 -27.64 -31.72
N GLY A 473 -28.64 -26.53 -30.97
CA GLY A 473 -28.61 -25.18 -31.55
C GLY A 473 -27.33 -24.93 -32.36
N LEU A 474 -26.16 -25.24 -31.77
CA LEU A 474 -24.86 -25.07 -32.42
C LEU A 474 -24.66 -25.99 -33.63
N LEU A 475 -25.20 -27.21 -33.59
CA LEU A 475 -25.16 -28.14 -34.72
C LEU A 475 -26.05 -27.65 -35.87
N THR A 476 -27.23 -27.13 -35.55
CA THR A 476 -28.19 -26.59 -36.53
C THR A 476 -27.64 -25.33 -37.21
N SER A 477 -26.95 -24.48 -36.45
CA SER A 477 -26.27 -23.29 -36.99
C SER A 477 -24.91 -23.58 -37.62
N GLN A 478 -24.51 -24.86 -37.70
CA GLN A 478 -23.22 -25.31 -38.28
C GLN A 478 -21.98 -24.74 -37.60
N GLN A 479 -22.07 -24.31 -36.35
CA GLN A 479 -20.93 -23.83 -35.56
C GLN A 479 -20.07 -24.98 -35.03
N ILE A 480 -20.66 -26.17 -34.86
CA ILE A 480 -19.92 -27.38 -34.46
C ILE A 480 -20.23 -28.54 -35.41
N THR A 481 -19.28 -29.47 -35.52
CA THR A 481 -19.46 -30.73 -36.26
C THR A 481 -20.23 -31.76 -35.45
N ARG A 482 -20.77 -32.77 -36.13
CA ARG A 482 -21.41 -33.92 -35.46
C ARG A 482 -20.45 -34.66 -34.53
N GLN A 483 -19.17 -34.76 -34.90
CA GLN A 483 -18.16 -35.39 -34.06
C GLN A 483 -17.97 -34.61 -32.76
N GLN A 484 -17.78 -33.28 -32.83
CA GLN A 484 -17.65 -32.42 -31.65
C GLN A 484 -18.91 -32.49 -30.76
N ALA A 485 -20.10 -32.52 -31.37
CA ALA A 485 -21.36 -32.67 -30.65
C ALA A 485 -21.47 -33.99 -29.85
N GLU A 486 -20.91 -35.10 -30.36
CA GLU A 486 -20.83 -36.36 -29.60
C GLU A 486 -19.78 -36.27 -28.49
N LEU A 487 -18.58 -35.73 -28.78
CA LEU A 487 -17.51 -35.58 -27.79
C LEU A 487 -17.94 -34.72 -26.59
N LEU A 488 -18.74 -33.66 -26.81
CA LEU A 488 -19.29 -32.81 -25.75
C LEU A 488 -20.15 -33.54 -24.73
N LYS A 489 -20.69 -34.72 -25.05
CA LYS A 489 -21.51 -35.53 -24.15
C LYS A 489 -20.67 -36.38 -23.20
N GLU A 490 -19.40 -36.62 -23.55
CA GLU A 490 -18.49 -37.53 -22.85
C GLU A 490 -17.57 -36.82 -21.86
N VAL A 491 -17.55 -35.48 -21.85
CA VAL A 491 -16.66 -34.68 -21.00
C VAL A 491 -17.43 -33.65 -20.19
N PRO A 492 -16.91 -33.25 -19.01
CA PRO A 492 -17.45 -32.10 -18.29
C PRO A 492 -17.14 -30.80 -19.05
N MET A 493 -17.95 -29.77 -18.78
CA MET A 493 -17.75 -28.44 -19.33
C MET A 493 -16.48 -27.75 -18.82
N ALA A 494 -16.00 -28.07 -17.61
CA ALA A 494 -14.75 -27.53 -17.06
C ALA A 494 -13.74 -28.62 -16.67
N ASP A 495 -12.45 -28.30 -16.78
CA ASP A 495 -11.35 -29.17 -16.34
C ASP A 495 -11.01 -28.93 -14.86
N ALA A 496 -11.29 -27.72 -14.38
CA ALA A 496 -11.15 -27.36 -12.98
C ALA A 496 -12.26 -26.40 -12.52
N LEU A 497 -12.59 -26.48 -11.24
CA LEU A 497 -13.46 -25.53 -10.55
C LEU A 497 -12.67 -24.76 -9.49
N THR A 498 -12.72 -23.44 -9.53
CA THR A 498 -12.25 -22.59 -8.43
C THR A 498 -13.44 -22.24 -7.55
N VAL A 499 -13.46 -22.75 -6.31
CA VAL A 499 -14.49 -22.40 -5.33
C VAL A 499 -14.16 -21.03 -4.74
N ALA A 500 -14.98 -20.03 -5.08
CA ALA A 500 -14.86 -18.66 -4.56
C ALA A 500 -15.67 -18.48 -3.27
N ALA A 501 -14.96 -18.41 -2.15
CA ALA A 501 -15.49 -17.99 -0.86
C ALA A 501 -15.58 -16.44 -0.80
N ASP A 502 -15.35 -15.85 0.37
CA ASP A 502 -15.37 -14.39 0.50
C ASP A 502 -14.17 -13.71 -0.20
N SER A 503 -14.44 -12.79 -1.13
CA SER A 503 -13.41 -12.22 -2.03
C SER A 503 -13.70 -10.77 -2.45
N GLY A 504 -12.66 -10.07 -2.91
CA GLY A 504 -12.69 -8.64 -3.30
C GLY A 504 -13.52 -8.27 -4.52
N TRP A 505 -14.10 -9.22 -5.25
CA TRP A 505 -15.03 -8.94 -6.36
C TRP A 505 -16.46 -9.31 -5.93
N ARG A 506 -17.31 -9.78 -6.85
CA ARG A 506 -18.63 -10.34 -6.55
C ARG A 506 -18.48 -11.47 -5.55
N THR A 507 -19.13 -11.33 -4.40
CA THR A 507 -19.04 -12.27 -3.29
C THR A 507 -20.41 -12.46 -2.64
N GLU A 508 -20.63 -13.67 -2.13
CA GLU A 508 -21.79 -14.03 -1.31
C GLU A 508 -21.42 -14.28 0.14
N ASN A 509 -20.21 -13.86 0.53
CA ASN A 509 -19.70 -13.94 1.89
C ASN A 509 -19.72 -15.37 2.42
N ARG A 510 -19.43 -16.33 1.52
CA ARG A 510 -19.44 -17.76 1.83
C ARG A 510 -18.18 -18.10 2.63
N MET A 511 -18.35 -19.00 3.59
CA MET A 511 -17.24 -19.49 4.41
C MET A 511 -16.53 -20.65 3.69
N PRO A 512 -15.20 -20.60 3.49
CA PRO A 512 -14.46 -21.61 2.74
C PRO A 512 -14.63 -23.01 3.35
N TYR A 513 -14.66 -23.10 4.69
CA TYR A 513 -14.84 -24.35 5.46
C TYR A 513 -16.15 -25.08 5.16
N ALA A 514 -17.18 -24.36 4.69
CA ALA A 514 -18.47 -24.96 4.35
C ALA A 514 -18.57 -25.26 2.85
N VAL A 515 -18.15 -24.31 2.00
CA VAL A 515 -18.39 -24.40 0.56
C VAL A 515 -17.39 -25.31 -0.15
N VAL A 516 -16.10 -25.31 0.23
CA VAL A 516 -15.07 -26.13 -0.44
C VAL A 516 -15.37 -27.63 -0.30
N PRO A 517 -15.64 -28.17 0.92
CA PRO A 517 -15.97 -29.60 1.06
C PRO A 517 -17.29 -29.99 0.39
N ALA A 518 -18.25 -29.06 0.28
CA ALA A 518 -19.51 -29.31 -0.41
C ALA A 518 -19.31 -29.48 -1.92
N ILE A 519 -18.49 -28.62 -2.55
CA ILE A 519 -18.19 -28.73 -3.98
C ILE A 519 -17.29 -29.95 -4.27
N LEU A 520 -16.37 -30.30 -3.37
CA LEU A 520 -15.57 -31.54 -3.52
C LEU A 520 -16.46 -32.79 -3.57
N ARG A 521 -17.43 -32.91 -2.64
CA ARG A 521 -18.40 -34.01 -2.65
C ARG A 521 -19.25 -34.01 -3.91
N LEU A 522 -19.76 -32.84 -4.31
CA LEU A 522 -20.52 -32.70 -5.56
C LEU A 522 -19.68 -33.13 -6.78
N ARG A 523 -18.39 -32.78 -6.84
CA ARG A 523 -17.49 -33.21 -7.92
C ARG A 523 -17.38 -34.72 -7.98
N ASP A 524 -17.20 -35.38 -6.83
CA ASP A 524 -17.09 -36.84 -6.76
C ASP A 524 -18.41 -37.53 -7.17
N GLU A 525 -19.56 -37.03 -6.71
CA GLU A 525 -20.90 -37.52 -7.08
C GLU A 525 -21.17 -37.37 -8.59
N MET A 526 -20.84 -36.21 -9.17
CA MET A 526 -21.04 -35.94 -10.59
C MET A 526 -20.10 -36.79 -11.46
N ARG A 527 -18.84 -36.97 -11.04
CA ARG A 527 -17.91 -37.85 -11.73
C ARG A 527 -18.44 -39.28 -11.80
N GLN A 528 -18.97 -39.81 -10.69
CA GLN A 528 -19.56 -41.13 -10.66
C GLN A 528 -20.81 -41.22 -11.54
N SER A 529 -21.68 -40.20 -11.48
CA SER A 529 -22.96 -40.18 -12.21
C SER A 529 -22.77 -40.13 -13.73
N PHE A 530 -21.77 -39.40 -14.23
CA PHE A 530 -21.47 -39.30 -15.65
C PHE A 530 -20.39 -40.27 -16.15
N GLY A 531 -19.75 -41.03 -15.24
CA GLY A 531 -18.75 -42.03 -15.60
C GLY A 531 -17.44 -41.45 -16.16
N TYR A 532 -17.04 -40.24 -15.74
CA TYR A 532 -15.82 -39.63 -16.27
C TYR A 532 -14.55 -40.32 -15.76
N GLY A 533 -13.69 -40.74 -16.70
CA GLY A 533 -12.39 -41.33 -16.40
C GLY A 533 -11.46 -40.36 -15.66
N LYS A 534 -11.45 -39.09 -16.09
CA LYS A 534 -10.62 -38.02 -15.50
C LYS A 534 -11.37 -37.27 -14.39
N LYS A 535 -10.67 -36.93 -13.31
CA LYS A 535 -11.19 -36.10 -12.21
C LYS A 535 -11.15 -34.62 -12.62
N VAL A 536 -12.25 -33.90 -12.47
CA VAL A 536 -12.25 -32.42 -12.52
C VAL A 536 -11.58 -31.90 -11.25
N HIS A 537 -10.56 -31.07 -11.38
CA HIS A 537 -9.84 -30.52 -10.22
C HIS A 537 -10.71 -29.48 -9.49
N VAL A 538 -10.57 -29.38 -8.17
CA VAL A 538 -11.32 -28.39 -7.37
C VAL A 538 -10.34 -27.61 -6.50
N GLY A 539 -10.16 -26.33 -6.81
CA GLY A 539 -9.34 -25.41 -6.02
C GLY A 539 -10.17 -24.48 -5.12
N ALA A 540 -9.47 -23.73 -4.28
CA ALA A 540 -10.07 -22.78 -3.35
C ALA A 540 -9.57 -21.34 -3.62
N SER A 541 -10.45 -20.37 -3.44
CA SER A 541 -10.12 -18.93 -3.47
C SER A 541 -11.01 -18.14 -2.51
N GLY A 542 -10.60 -16.90 -2.21
CA GLY A 542 -11.28 -16.03 -1.26
C GLY A 542 -10.76 -16.23 0.18
N GLY A 543 -10.30 -15.14 0.80
CA GLY A 543 -9.69 -15.16 2.13
C GLY A 543 -8.23 -15.67 2.19
N ILE A 544 -7.63 -16.04 1.05
CA ILE A 544 -6.26 -16.57 1.01
C ILE A 544 -5.26 -15.43 0.78
N GLY A 545 -4.58 -15.02 1.86
CA GLY A 545 -3.51 -14.03 1.83
C GLY A 545 -2.32 -14.37 2.73
N THR A 546 -2.33 -15.50 3.43
CA THR A 546 -1.23 -15.91 4.33
C THR A 546 -0.95 -17.41 4.18
N ALA A 547 0.19 -17.84 4.71
CA ALA A 547 0.60 -19.25 4.79
C ALA A 547 -0.47 -20.13 5.47
N GLU A 548 -1.07 -19.67 6.57
CA GLU A 548 -2.07 -20.44 7.32
C GLU A 548 -3.36 -20.62 6.54
N ALA A 549 -3.82 -19.56 5.85
CA ALA A 549 -5.03 -19.65 5.02
C ALA A 549 -4.82 -20.59 3.82
N ALA A 550 -3.62 -20.57 3.22
CA ALA A 550 -3.24 -21.50 2.17
C ALA A 550 -3.16 -22.96 2.70
N ALA A 551 -2.48 -23.19 3.83
CA ALA A 551 -2.40 -24.50 4.47
C ALA A 551 -3.79 -25.06 4.83
N ALA A 552 -4.68 -24.23 5.40
CA ALA A 552 -6.05 -24.61 5.69
C ALA A 552 -6.83 -25.01 4.43
N SER A 553 -6.62 -24.31 3.32
CA SER A 553 -7.27 -24.63 2.04
C SER A 553 -6.84 -26.00 1.51
N PHE A 554 -5.55 -26.34 1.61
CA PHE A 554 -5.06 -27.67 1.24
C PHE A 554 -5.58 -28.77 2.18
N ILE A 555 -5.68 -28.50 3.49
CA ILE A 555 -6.30 -29.43 4.45
C ILE A 555 -7.77 -29.71 4.09
N LEU A 556 -8.51 -28.72 3.61
CA LEU A 556 -9.88 -28.90 3.14
C LEU A 556 -9.99 -29.75 1.86
N GLY A 557 -8.88 -30.11 1.23
CA GLY A 557 -8.83 -30.94 0.04
C GLY A 557 -8.75 -30.18 -1.28
N ALA A 558 -8.37 -28.89 -1.25
CA ALA A 558 -8.18 -28.11 -2.48
C ALA A 558 -7.03 -28.68 -3.31
N ASP A 559 -7.30 -28.97 -4.59
CA ASP A 559 -6.30 -29.42 -5.57
C ASP A 559 -5.30 -28.29 -5.92
N TYR A 560 -5.71 -27.02 -5.77
CA TYR A 560 -4.89 -25.81 -5.94
C TYR A 560 -5.51 -24.63 -5.18
N ILE A 561 -4.77 -23.53 -5.02
CA ILE A 561 -5.28 -22.27 -4.48
C ILE A 561 -5.22 -21.15 -5.51
N LEU A 562 -6.11 -20.16 -5.38
CA LEU A 562 -6.10 -18.95 -6.18
C LEU A 562 -6.19 -17.70 -5.30
N THR A 563 -5.34 -16.73 -5.59
CA THR A 563 -5.27 -15.43 -4.90
C THR A 563 -5.71 -14.29 -5.81
N GLY A 564 -6.14 -13.18 -5.20
CA GLY A 564 -6.61 -11.98 -5.91
C GLY A 564 -6.19 -10.70 -5.20
N SER A 565 -6.77 -10.41 -4.03
CA SER A 565 -6.55 -9.14 -3.32
C SER A 565 -5.08 -8.81 -3.02
N ILE A 566 -4.27 -9.82 -2.67
CA ILE A 566 -2.83 -9.62 -2.44
C ILE A 566 -2.08 -9.28 -3.73
N ASN A 567 -2.54 -9.78 -4.88
CA ASN A 567 -1.89 -9.55 -6.17
C ASN A 567 -2.15 -8.13 -6.67
N GLN A 568 -3.25 -7.48 -6.28
CA GLN A 568 -3.51 -6.08 -6.66
C GLN A 568 -2.51 -5.11 -6.01
N CYS A 569 -1.94 -5.46 -4.86
CA CYS A 569 -0.93 -4.67 -4.16
C CYS A 569 0.48 -5.17 -4.51
N THR A 570 0.80 -5.20 -5.81
CA THR A 570 2.11 -5.61 -6.34
C THR A 570 2.59 -4.63 -7.40
N VAL A 571 3.89 -4.67 -7.69
CA VAL A 571 4.51 -3.86 -8.75
C VAL A 571 3.81 -4.09 -10.09
N GLU A 572 3.52 -5.35 -10.43
CA GLU A 572 2.99 -5.73 -11.73
C GLU A 572 1.51 -5.36 -11.94
N ALA A 573 0.73 -5.14 -10.88
CA ALA A 573 -0.71 -4.87 -11.01
C ALA A 573 -1.01 -3.59 -11.80
N GLY A 574 -1.95 -3.67 -12.75
CA GLY A 574 -2.39 -2.57 -13.62
C GLY A 574 -3.36 -1.61 -12.93
N THR A 575 -2.94 -0.98 -11.84
CA THR A 575 -3.70 0.05 -11.11
C THR A 575 -2.76 1.19 -10.72
N SER A 576 -3.30 2.36 -10.37
CA SER A 576 -2.50 3.52 -9.96
C SER A 576 -1.62 3.24 -8.73
N GLU A 577 -0.48 3.93 -8.65
CA GLU A 577 0.39 3.88 -7.48
C GLU A 577 -0.33 4.34 -6.21
N THR A 578 -1.16 5.37 -6.31
CA THR A 578 -2.01 5.85 -5.21
C THR A 578 -2.88 4.73 -4.64
N VAL A 579 -3.50 3.89 -5.49
CA VAL A 579 -4.26 2.73 -5.02
C VAL A 579 -3.36 1.71 -4.32
N LYS A 580 -2.15 1.46 -4.83
CA LYS A 580 -1.21 0.52 -4.21
C LYS A 580 -0.71 1.04 -2.85
N ASP A 581 -0.44 2.33 -2.73
CA ASP A 581 -0.11 3.01 -1.48
C ASP A 581 -1.26 2.91 -0.46
N MET A 582 -2.51 3.02 -0.91
CA MET A 582 -3.67 2.79 -0.03
C MET A 582 -3.79 1.32 0.39
N LEU A 583 -3.52 0.38 -0.52
CA LEU A 583 -3.67 -1.06 -0.32
C LEU A 583 -2.62 -1.65 0.64
N GLN A 584 -1.39 -1.15 0.65
CA GLN A 584 -0.35 -1.66 1.57
C GLN A 584 -0.68 -1.41 3.05
N ASP A 585 -1.48 -0.38 3.33
CA ASP A 585 -1.85 0.04 4.69
C ASP A 585 -3.13 -0.64 5.22
N VAL A 586 -3.86 -1.35 4.37
CA VAL A 586 -5.13 -1.99 4.71
C VAL A 586 -4.94 -3.03 5.80
N ASN A 587 -5.82 -3.04 6.80
CA ASN A 587 -5.94 -4.12 7.78
C ASN A 587 -7.18 -4.99 7.51
N VAL A 588 -7.33 -6.11 8.22
CA VAL A 588 -8.39 -7.10 8.00
C VAL A 588 -9.80 -6.47 8.02
N GLN A 589 -10.02 -5.52 8.93
CA GLN A 589 -11.29 -4.80 9.12
C GLN A 589 -11.53 -3.63 8.15
N ASP A 590 -10.57 -3.29 7.30
CA ASP A 590 -10.60 -2.09 6.47
C ASP A 590 -11.31 -2.30 5.11
N THR A 591 -12.13 -3.35 5.01
CA THR A 591 -12.98 -3.66 3.85
C THR A 591 -14.45 -3.64 4.22
N ASP A 592 -15.32 -3.45 3.24
CA ASP A 592 -16.79 -3.47 3.41
C ASP A 592 -17.47 -3.98 2.14
N TYR A 593 -18.74 -4.36 2.24
CA TYR A 593 -19.54 -4.77 1.10
C TYR A 593 -20.26 -3.58 0.50
N ALA A 594 -20.17 -3.40 -0.81
CA ALA A 594 -20.91 -2.40 -1.57
C ALA A 594 -21.77 -3.07 -2.65
N PRO A 595 -22.83 -2.40 -3.16
CA PRO A 595 -23.54 -2.86 -4.35
C PRO A 595 -22.60 -3.03 -5.55
N ALA A 596 -22.85 -4.02 -6.40
CA ALA A 596 -22.12 -4.23 -7.64
C ALA A 596 -22.71 -3.35 -8.75
N GLY A 597 -21.91 -2.51 -9.42
CA GLY A 597 -22.42 -1.59 -10.45
C GLY A 597 -22.98 -2.28 -11.70
N ASP A 598 -22.49 -3.48 -12.02
CA ASP A 598 -22.87 -4.32 -13.16
C ASP A 598 -24.08 -5.22 -12.89
N ALA A 599 -24.52 -5.32 -11.62
CA ALA A 599 -25.77 -5.99 -11.23
C ALA A 599 -26.46 -5.22 -10.10
N PHE A 600 -26.52 -3.90 -10.27
CA PHE A 600 -26.97 -2.96 -9.26
C PHE A 600 -28.42 -3.24 -8.86
N GLU A 601 -29.29 -3.41 -9.85
CA GLU A 601 -30.72 -3.65 -9.69
C GLU A 601 -31.01 -4.98 -8.96
N LEU A 602 -30.16 -5.98 -9.16
CA LEU A 602 -30.27 -7.30 -8.55
C LEU A 602 -29.80 -7.33 -7.08
N GLY A 603 -29.22 -6.23 -6.58
CA GLY A 603 -28.68 -6.15 -5.22
C GLY A 603 -27.47 -7.05 -4.98
N THR A 604 -26.76 -7.42 -6.05
CA THR A 604 -25.49 -8.16 -5.92
C THR A 604 -24.48 -7.28 -5.19
N ARG A 605 -23.60 -7.91 -4.41
CA ARG A 605 -22.58 -7.22 -3.64
C ARG A 605 -21.18 -7.57 -4.11
N VAL A 606 -20.29 -6.63 -3.91
CA VAL A 606 -18.84 -6.73 -4.05
C VAL A 606 -18.19 -6.34 -2.74
N GLN A 607 -16.99 -6.84 -2.47
CA GLN A 607 -16.18 -6.37 -1.34
C GLN A 607 -15.16 -5.34 -1.81
N VAL A 608 -15.03 -4.24 -1.08
CA VAL A 608 -14.23 -3.08 -1.49
C VAL A 608 -13.48 -2.48 -0.31
N LEU A 609 -12.44 -1.71 -0.60
CA LEU A 609 -11.73 -0.88 0.36
C LEU A 609 -12.70 0.09 1.06
N LYS A 610 -12.59 0.17 2.37
CA LYS A 610 -13.35 1.11 3.22
C LYS A 610 -12.48 2.21 3.80
N ARG A 611 -11.25 1.90 4.17
CA ARG A 611 -10.36 2.87 4.81
C ARG A 611 -9.94 3.95 3.81
N GLY A 612 -10.04 5.20 4.23
CA GLY A 612 -9.62 6.36 3.43
C GLY A 612 -10.56 6.75 2.29
N VAL A 613 -11.70 6.06 2.11
CA VAL A 613 -12.65 6.32 1.02
C VAL A 613 -14.09 6.38 1.52
N PHE A 614 -14.92 7.16 0.82
CA PHE A 614 -16.38 7.22 1.03
C PHE A 614 -17.17 6.33 0.07
N PHE A 615 -16.52 5.76 -0.96
CA PHE A 615 -17.20 4.96 -1.98
C PHE A 615 -18.19 3.92 -1.41
N PRO A 616 -17.85 3.05 -0.44
CA PRO A 616 -18.78 2.02 0.02
C PRO A 616 -20.06 2.61 0.66
N ALA A 617 -19.91 3.70 1.43
CA ALA A 617 -21.05 4.39 2.04
C ALA A 617 -21.91 5.10 0.99
N ARG A 618 -21.28 5.75 0.01
CA ARG A 618 -21.96 6.43 -1.10
C ARG A 618 -22.71 5.45 -1.98
N ALA A 619 -22.08 4.33 -2.36
CA ALA A 619 -22.69 3.27 -3.15
C ALA A 619 -23.90 2.64 -2.44
N LYS A 620 -23.80 2.35 -1.13
CA LYS A 620 -24.92 1.89 -0.31
C LYS A 620 -26.07 2.90 -0.31
N LYS A 621 -25.78 4.19 -0.12
CA LYS A 621 -26.79 5.26 -0.14
C LYS A 621 -27.52 5.35 -1.48
N LEU A 622 -26.81 5.25 -2.60
CA LEU A 622 -27.44 5.21 -3.93
C LEU A 622 -28.37 4.00 -4.09
N TYR A 623 -27.94 2.84 -3.62
CA TYR A 623 -28.78 1.64 -3.67
C TYR A 623 -30.00 1.72 -2.76
N ASP A 624 -29.85 2.27 -1.55
CA ASP A 624 -30.99 2.51 -0.65
C ASP A 624 -32.01 3.46 -1.29
N LEU A 625 -31.54 4.55 -1.92
CA LEU A 625 -32.43 5.45 -2.65
C LEU A 625 -33.11 4.76 -3.83
N TYR A 626 -32.37 3.96 -4.60
CA TYR A 626 -32.94 3.16 -5.67
C TYR A 626 -34.01 2.21 -5.14
N ARG A 627 -33.88 1.64 -3.94
CA ARG A 627 -34.92 0.75 -3.39
C ARG A 627 -36.19 1.50 -2.95
N HIS A 628 -36.04 2.71 -2.42
CA HIS A 628 -37.16 3.43 -1.78
C HIS A 628 -37.91 4.40 -2.71
N HIS A 629 -37.32 4.84 -3.82
CA HIS A 629 -37.93 5.83 -4.72
C HIS A 629 -38.19 5.27 -6.12
N GLY A 630 -39.34 5.58 -6.72
CA GLY A 630 -39.73 5.15 -8.08
C GLY A 630 -38.96 5.87 -9.20
N SER A 631 -38.42 7.05 -8.91
CA SER A 631 -37.77 7.93 -9.87
C SER A 631 -36.75 8.86 -9.19
N LEU A 632 -35.93 9.54 -10.00
CA LEU A 632 -34.99 10.57 -9.50
C LEU A 632 -35.72 11.79 -8.90
N ASP A 633 -36.91 12.10 -9.41
CA ASP A 633 -37.70 13.27 -9.01
C ASP A 633 -38.38 13.10 -7.63
N GLU A 634 -38.49 11.87 -7.15
CA GLU A 634 -39.02 11.53 -5.82
C GLU A 634 -37.99 11.68 -4.69
N ILE A 635 -36.71 11.89 -5.01
CA ILE A 635 -35.65 12.11 -4.02
C ILE A 635 -35.76 13.53 -3.47
N ASP A 636 -35.71 13.69 -2.15
CA ASP A 636 -35.77 15.01 -1.52
C ASP A 636 -34.64 15.92 -2.01
N GLU A 637 -34.93 17.22 -2.17
CA GLU A 637 -34.04 18.21 -2.80
C GLU A 637 -32.66 18.27 -2.12
N LYS A 638 -32.63 18.12 -0.78
CA LYS A 638 -31.39 18.14 -0.01
C LYS A 638 -30.51 16.94 -0.36
N THR A 639 -31.06 15.73 -0.36
CA THR A 639 -30.33 14.51 -0.75
C THR A 639 -29.92 14.55 -2.22
N ALA A 640 -30.82 14.96 -3.12
CA ALA A 640 -30.51 15.09 -4.54
C ALA A 640 -29.37 16.09 -4.81
N THR A 641 -29.37 17.23 -4.12
CA THR A 641 -28.28 18.23 -4.19
C THR A 641 -26.97 17.66 -3.66
N GLN A 642 -27.01 16.91 -2.56
CA GLN A 642 -25.83 16.29 -1.98
C GLN A 642 -25.17 15.30 -2.95
N ILE A 643 -25.95 14.43 -3.60
CA ILE A 643 -25.43 13.45 -4.56
C ILE A 643 -24.77 14.16 -5.75
N GLN A 644 -25.48 15.12 -6.34
CA GLN A 644 -24.98 15.83 -7.52
C GLN A 644 -23.70 16.62 -7.23
N LYS A 645 -23.60 17.26 -6.06
CA LYS A 645 -22.41 18.06 -5.70
C LYS A 645 -21.24 17.24 -5.17
N LEU A 646 -21.51 16.25 -4.31
CA LEU A 646 -20.44 15.56 -3.57
C LEU A 646 -20.05 14.22 -4.17
N TYR A 647 -20.98 13.50 -4.81
CA TYR A 647 -20.74 12.14 -5.30
C TYR A 647 -20.41 12.21 -6.79
N PHE A 648 -21.30 12.86 -7.56
CA PHE A 648 -21.17 12.87 -9.02
C PHE A 648 -20.35 14.06 -9.51
N LYS A 649 -20.31 15.14 -8.71
CA LYS A 649 -19.77 16.46 -9.09
C LYS A 649 -20.36 16.97 -10.41
N ARG A 650 -21.57 16.49 -10.74
CA ARG A 650 -22.34 16.71 -11.97
C ARG A 650 -23.82 16.57 -11.64
N SER A 651 -24.67 17.26 -12.38
CA SER A 651 -26.12 17.11 -12.26
C SER A 651 -26.58 15.75 -12.82
N PHE A 652 -27.74 15.27 -12.36
CA PHE A 652 -28.35 14.05 -12.91
C PHE A 652 -28.62 14.16 -14.41
N ARG A 653 -28.90 15.39 -14.89
CA ARG A 653 -29.12 15.66 -16.31
C ARG A 653 -27.84 15.50 -17.13
N GLU A 654 -26.72 16.04 -16.66
CA GLU A 654 -25.41 15.91 -17.33
C GLU A 654 -24.99 14.44 -17.37
N VAL A 655 -25.09 13.72 -16.25
CA VAL A 655 -24.78 12.29 -16.17
C VAL A 655 -25.64 11.48 -17.15
N PHE A 656 -26.93 11.75 -17.25
CA PHE A 656 -27.80 11.05 -18.20
C PHE A 656 -27.47 11.40 -19.66
N GLN A 657 -27.02 12.63 -19.92
CA GLN A 657 -26.61 13.05 -21.26
C GLN A 657 -25.34 12.31 -21.73
N GLU A 658 -24.36 12.09 -20.85
CA GLU A 658 -23.20 11.25 -21.16
C GLU A 658 -23.58 9.81 -21.49
N PHE A 659 -24.58 9.26 -20.78
CA PHE A 659 -25.12 7.94 -21.10
C PHE A 659 -25.74 7.91 -22.50
N ARG A 660 -26.44 8.98 -22.93
CA ARG A 660 -27.00 9.06 -24.29
C ARG A 660 -25.94 8.96 -25.38
N GLU A 661 -24.75 9.48 -25.13
CA GLU A 661 -23.66 9.49 -26.12
C GLU A 661 -22.96 8.13 -26.23
N ARG A 662 -23.05 7.29 -25.20
CA ARG A 662 -22.29 6.03 -25.08
C ARG A 662 -23.13 4.76 -25.31
N TYR A 663 -24.45 4.83 -25.20
CA TYR A 663 -25.35 3.67 -25.27
C TYR A 663 -26.24 3.71 -26.52
N PRO A 664 -26.70 2.54 -27.02
CA PRO A 664 -27.63 2.48 -28.14
C PRO A 664 -28.93 3.25 -27.89
N ALA A 665 -29.46 3.90 -28.93
CA ALA A 665 -30.67 4.73 -28.84
C ALA A 665 -31.87 4.00 -28.21
N GLU A 666 -32.03 2.70 -28.49
CA GLU A 666 -33.11 1.88 -27.93
C GLU A 666 -33.06 1.78 -26.39
N VAL A 667 -31.86 1.72 -25.80
CA VAL A 667 -31.68 1.67 -24.34
C VAL A 667 -32.07 3.01 -23.72
N ILE A 668 -31.72 4.11 -24.38
CA ILE A 668 -32.05 5.46 -23.95
C ILE A 668 -33.55 5.72 -24.02
N GLU A 669 -34.20 5.33 -25.12
CA GLU A 669 -35.66 5.47 -25.27
C GLU A 669 -36.41 4.69 -24.19
N LYS A 670 -35.98 3.46 -23.89
CA LYS A 670 -36.54 2.67 -22.77
C LYS A 670 -36.33 3.36 -21.42
N ALA A 671 -35.14 3.89 -21.18
CA ALA A 671 -34.83 4.60 -19.93
C ALA A 671 -35.70 5.86 -19.77
N GLU A 672 -35.97 6.60 -20.84
CA GLU A 672 -36.83 7.78 -20.80
C GLU A 672 -38.29 7.45 -20.48
N GLN A 673 -38.77 6.29 -20.91
CA GLN A 673 -40.14 5.82 -20.63
C GLN A 673 -40.26 5.12 -19.28
N ALA A 674 -39.15 4.69 -18.67
CA ALA A 674 -39.11 3.99 -17.39
C ALA A 674 -38.27 4.76 -16.34
N PRO A 675 -38.88 5.64 -15.52
CA PRO A 675 -38.16 6.49 -14.57
C PRO A 675 -37.23 5.74 -13.61
N LYS A 676 -37.62 4.52 -13.23
CA LYS A 676 -36.82 3.64 -12.37
C LYS A 676 -35.55 3.14 -13.07
N LEU A 677 -35.65 2.82 -14.35
CA LEU A 677 -34.52 2.40 -15.17
C LEU A 677 -33.56 3.58 -15.37
N LYS A 678 -34.08 4.78 -15.66
CA LYS A 678 -33.29 6.01 -15.72
C LYS A 678 -32.49 6.26 -14.44
N MET A 679 -33.16 6.11 -13.29
CA MET A 679 -32.51 6.23 -11.98
C MET A 679 -31.37 5.24 -11.80
N ALA A 680 -31.57 3.96 -12.15
CA ALA A 680 -30.53 2.93 -12.08
C ALA A 680 -29.32 3.29 -12.96
N LEU A 681 -29.54 3.68 -14.21
CA LEU A 681 -28.46 4.04 -15.14
C LEU A 681 -27.64 5.24 -14.62
N VAL A 682 -28.33 6.28 -14.14
CA VAL A 682 -27.68 7.46 -13.55
C VAL A 682 -26.86 7.09 -12.31
N PHE A 683 -27.32 6.15 -11.47
CA PHE A 683 -26.56 5.69 -10.31
C PHE A 683 -25.39 4.76 -10.68
N ARG A 684 -25.56 3.90 -11.70
CA ARG A 684 -24.49 3.03 -12.23
C ARG A 684 -23.31 3.83 -12.77
N TRP A 685 -23.54 5.05 -13.28
CA TRP A 685 -22.49 5.97 -13.68
C TRP A 685 -21.42 6.15 -12.59
N TYR A 686 -21.83 6.32 -11.33
CA TYR A 686 -20.92 6.56 -10.22
C TYR A 686 -19.91 5.44 -10.00
N PHE A 687 -20.30 4.18 -10.22
CA PHE A 687 -19.41 3.03 -10.11
C PHE A 687 -18.35 3.03 -11.20
N THR A 688 -18.75 3.38 -12.43
CA THR A 688 -17.81 3.50 -13.55
C THR A 688 -16.84 4.64 -13.30
N TYR A 689 -17.36 5.81 -12.89
CA TYR A 689 -16.56 6.98 -12.53
C TYR A 689 -15.57 6.69 -11.40
N ALA A 690 -16.03 6.09 -10.29
CA ALA A 690 -15.22 5.72 -9.14
C ALA A 690 -14.09 4.72 -9.48
N THR A 691 -14.38 3.78 -10.40
CA THR A 691 -13.38 2.82 -10.89
C THR A 691 -12.33 3.52 -11.76
N SER A 692 -12.75 4.38 -12.69
CA SER A 692 -11.84 5.17 -13.53
C SER A 692 -10.89 6.05 -12.69
N LEU A 693 -11.43 6.76 -11.69
CA LEU A 693 -10.62 7.56 -10.77
C LEU A 693 -9.52 6.75 -10.09
N ALA A 694 -9.85 5.55 -9.63
CA ALA A 694 -8.90 4.65 -8.95
C ALA A 694 -7.81 4.15 -9.91
N LEU A 695 -8.18 3.79 -11.14
CA LEU A 695 -7.23 3.34 -12.17
C LEU A 695 -6.29 4.46 -12.61
N GLU A 696 -6.81 5.68 -12.78
CA GLU A 696 -6.05 6.86 -13.21
C GLU A 696 -5.20 7.47 -12.10
N GLY A 697 -5.52 7.19 -10.83
CA GLY A 697 -4.80 7.78 -9.69
C GLY A 697 -5.10 9.27 -9.50
N SER A 698 -6.28 9.73 -9.92
CA SER A 698 -6.68 11.14 -9.84
C SER A 698 -6.67 11.66 -8.41
N CYS A 699 -5.90 12.72 -8.14
CA CYS A 699 -5.81 13.37 -6.84
C CYS A 699 -7.04 14.23 -6.49
N GLU A 700 -7.89 14.55 -7.46
CA GLU A 700 -9.04 15.44 -7.26
C GLU A 700 -10.20 14.79 -6.47
N SER A 701 -10.23 13.46 -6.38
CA SER A 701 -11.31 12.73 -5.70
C SER A 701 -10.92 11.33 -5.23
N ASN A 702 -9.76 11.19 -4.57
CA ASN A 702 -9.33 9.89 -4.02
C ASN A 702 -10.35 9.26 -3.05
N VAL A 703 -11.15 10.08 -2.38
CA VAL A 703 -12.24 9.63 -1.51
C VAL A 703 -13.34 8.85 -2.23
N ASP A 704 -13.43 8.93 -3.57
CA ASP A 704 -14.41 8.23 -4.39
C ASP A 704 -13.91 6.93 -4.98
N TYR A 705 -12.65 6.55 -4.74
CA TYR A 705 -12.08 5.36 -5.36
C TYR A 705 -12.87 4.10 -5.03
N GLN A 706 -13.28 3.40 -6.09
CA GLN A 706 -13.77 2.03 -5.99
C GLN A 706 -12.59 1.08 -6.15
N VAL A 707 -12.10 0.54 -5.02
CA VAL A 707 -11.00 -0.43 -5.02
C VAL A 707 -11.49 -1.79 -4.52
N HIS A 708 -11.45 -2.78 -5.39
CA HIS A 708 -11.91 -4.15 -5.13
C HIS A 708 -10.91 -4.96 -4.32
N THR A 709 -11.13 -5.10 -3.03
CA THR A 709 -10.23 -5.88 -2.16
C THR A 709 -10.98 -6.51 -1.00
N GLY A 710 -10.47 -7.63 -0.51
CA GLY A 710 -11.02 -8.38 0.62
C GLY A 710 -10.03 -8.49 1.78
N PRO A 711 -10.43 -9.09 2.92
CA PRO A 711 -9.64 -9.17 4.14
C PRO A 711 -8.33 -9.95 3.99
N ALA A 712 -8.21 -10.76 2.92
CA ALA A 712 -6.98 -11.47 2.57
C ALA A 712 -5.77 -10.52 2.45
N LEU A 713 -5.96 -9.32 1.87
CA LEU A 713 -4.89 -8.33 1.78
C LEU A 713 -4.51 -7.78 3.16
N GLY A 714 -5.50 -7.48 4.01
CA GLY A 714 -5.24 -7.03 5.36
C GLY A 714 -4.46 -8.06 6.19
N ALA A 715 -4.81 -9.35 6.04
CA ALA A 715 -4.09 -10.44 6.67
C ALA A 715 -2.65 -10.56 6.13
N PHE A 716 -2.47 -10.46 4.81
CA PHE A 716 -1.13 -10.43 4.20
C PHE A 716 -0.28 -9.27 4.74
N ASN A 717 -0.84 -8.05 4.79
CA ASN A 717 -0.14 -6.87 5.30
C ASN A 717 0.32 -7.06 6.74
N GLN A 718 -0.49 -7.69 7.60
CA GLN A 718 -0.05 -8.02 8.97
C GLN A 718 1.03 -9.11 9.00
N TRP A 719 0.97 -10.08 8.09
CA TRP A 719 1.95 -11.16 8.00
C TRP A 719 3.34 -10.67 7.55
N VAL A 720 3.40 -9.68 6.65
CA VAL A 720 4.66 -9.12 6.13
C VAL A 720 5.12 -7.85 6.84
N LYS A 721 4.42 -7.42 7.89
CA LYS A 721 4.73 -6.21 8.65
C LYS A 721 6.13 -6.29 9.27
N GLY A 722 6.94 -5.24 9.08
CA GLY A 722 8.33 -5.15 9.53
C GLY A 722 9.36 -5.78 8.60
N THR A 723 8.96 -6.26 7.42
CA THR A 723 9.84 -6.86 6.38
C THR A 723 9.95 -5.96 5.14
N GLU A 724 10.86 -6.27 4.20
CA GLU A 724 10.93 -5.60 2.88
C GLU A 724 9.57 -5.53 2.17
N LEU A 725 8.77 -6.59 2.32
CA LEU A 725 7.48 -6.75 1.66
C LEU A 725 6.39 -5.87 2.28
N GLU A 726 6.65 -5.15 3.38
CA GLU A 726 5.74 -4.12 3.90
C GLU A 726 5.50 -3.04 2.83
N ASN A 727 6.54 -2.63 2.10
CA ASN A 727 6.42 -1.70 0.98
C ASN A 727 5.97 -2.41 -0.30
N TRP A 728 4.88 -1.96 -0.92
CA TRP A 728 4.37 -2.60 -2.15
C TRP A 728 5.35 -2.56 -3.32
N ARG A 729 6.29 -1.60 -3.33
CA ARG A 729 7.32 -1.49 -4.37
C ARG A 729 8.29 -2.68 -4.37
N ASN A 730 8.34 -3.45 -3.28
CA ASN A 730 9.08 -4.70 -3.18
C ASN A 730 8.19 -5.94 -3.36
N ARG A 731 6.88 -5.76 -3.53
CA ARG A 731 5.92 -6.87 -3.67
C ARG A 731 5.83 -7.30 -5.12
N HIS A 732 6.50 -8.41 -5.44
CA HIS A 732 6.38 -9.08 -6.72
C HIS A 732 5.44 -10.29 -6.64
N VAL A 733 4.53 -10.40 -7.61
CA VAL A 733 3.43 -11.40 -7.58
C VAL A 733 3.90 -12.86 -7.47
N ASP A 734 5.01 -13.20 -8.13
CA ASP A 734 5.63 -14.53 -8.13
C ASP A 734 6.32 -14.84 -6.81
N GLN A 735 7.03 -13.88 -6.24
CA GLN A 735 7.70 -14.01 -4.94
C GLN A 735 6.69 -14.16 -3.81
N ILE A 736 5.56 -13.44 -3.88
CA ILE A 736 4.45 -13.63 -2.94
C ILE A 736 3.87 -15.04 -3.09
N ALA A 737 3.67 -15.54 -4.31
CA ALA A 737 3.19 -16.90 -4.54
C ALA A 737 4.12 -17.94 -3.91
N GLU A 738 5.43 -17.80 -4.11
CA GLU A 738 6.44 -18.66 -3.51
C GLU A 738 6.43 -18.57 -1.97
N LYS A 739 6.41 -17.36 -1.39
CA LYS A 739 6.36 -17.18 0.07
C LYS A 739 5.12 -17.83 0.68
N VAL A 740 3.95 -17.67 0.05
CA VAL A 740 2.69 -18.28 0.52
C VAL A 740 2.78 -19.81 0.46
N MET A 741 3.30 -20.38 -0.63
CA MET A 741 3.39 -21.83 -0.81
C MET A 741 4.43 -22.48 0.12
N THR A 742 5.60 -21.87 0.28
CA THR A 742 6.65 -22.32 1.20
C THR A 742 6.14 -22.23 2.64
N GLY A 743 5.63 -21.07 3.05
CA GLY A 743 5.09 -20.90 4.40
C GLY A 743 3.92 -21.85 4.71
N ALA A 744 3.07 -22.17 3.72
CA ALA A 744 2.02 -23.16 3.90
C ALA A 744 2.57 -24.56 4.17
N ALA A 745 3.66 -24.96 3.48
CA ALA A 745 4.32 -26.24 3.72
C ALA A 745 4.92 -26.30 5.13
N ASP A 746 5.54 -25.21 5.59
CA ASP A 746 6.12 -25.09 6.93
C ASP A 746 5.04 -25.19 8.02
N ILE A 747 3.92 -24.48 7.85
CA ILE A 747 2.79 -24.55 8.77
C ILE A 747 2.23 -25.98 8.86
N LEU A 748 2.13 -26.69 7.73
CA LEU A 748 1.68 -28.08 7.72
C LEU A 748 2.67 -28.98 8.45
N ASN A 749 3.97 -28.89 8.15
CA ASN A 749 5.01 -29.66 8.83
C ASN A 749 4.98 -29.43 10.35
N LEU A 750 4.90 -28.17 10.79
CA LEU A 750 4.80 -27.82 12.19
C LEU A 750 3.59 -28.49 12.86
N ARG A 751 2.40 -28.31 12.27
CA ARG A 751 1.13 -28.73 12.88
C ARG A 751 1.00 -30.25 12.91
N PHE A 752 1.34 -30.94 11.83
CA PHE A 752 1.32 -32.40 11.80
C PHE A 752 2.39 -32.99 12.72
N GLY A 753 3.59 -32.40 12.74
CA GLY A 753 4.64 -32.84 13.65
C GLY A 753 4.28 -32.63 15.12
N SER A 754 3.69 -31.49 15.49
CA SER A 754 3.30 -31.23 16.89
C SER A 754 2.16 -32.14 17.36
N MET A 755 1.20 -32.46 16.48
CA MET A 755 0.15 -33.45 16.77
C MET A 755 0.72 -34.86 16.92
N ALA A 756 1.76 -35.24 16.15
CA ALA A 756 2.39 -36.55 16.23
C ALA A 756 3.29 -36.74 17.47
N GLN A 757 3.84 -35.65 18.03
CA GLN A 757 4.73 -35.67 19.21
C GLN A 757 3.98 -35.58 20.56
N SER A 758 2.65 -35.46 20.56
CA SER A 758 1.85 -35.29 21.78
C SER A 758 1.53 -36.61 22.52
N ASN A 759 2.46 -37.57 22.55
CA ASN A 759 2.37 -38.82 23.32
C ASN A 759 3.43 -38.90 24.42
#